data_AF-A0A848X0S5-F1
#
_entry.id   AF-A0A848X0S5-F1
#
_cell.length_a   1.000
_cell.length_b   1.000
_cell.length_c   1.000
_cell.angle_alpha   90.00
_cell.angle_beta   90.00
_cell.angle_gamma   90.00
#
_symmetry.space_group_name_H-M   'P 1'
#
loop_
_entity.id
_entity.type
_entity.pdbx_description
1 polymer ?
#
loop_
_entity_poly.entity_id
_entity_poly.type
_entity_poly.pdbx_seq_one_letter_code
_entity_poly.pdbx_strand_id
1 'polypeptide(L)'
;MGLTTRAAAVAAMSFVVASTGLRAQTQTAGAERIAELDMTTWSIAAMDPETGEVGVAMASCVPETFGDGVAVLVPGKGVAAVQAAWNLENRNRVYELLQAGYGAQEVIARVTDALVDTVTARRQYGVITLSDGVVDIAGFTGEGTSDWTGIRADPGMAVTAQGNTLVSEAVVAGSLEAFLRDEPGRNTLADRLMRGLQAGSEAGGDIRCNRDGITSTAATAVILVAGGDDPPYAAENIGMTDQGTAAAPWLALSHTTPREGPNPVTELRRRFDEWRDGAWTPSNAYEALSAQVQAFVTVPESHVVIRDVVLIDGTGGAAREGMSVEVRDGVIRRVDSVADVGVPEGARIIEGAGQTLMPGLVMLHEHLFYPSGERRYNTNEVSFPPLYLAGGVTTMRTGGSVDTYTDLRVRQHVEEGRMVGPDIDVTGPYLEGPGGFVRAMPQLSTPDEARAFVNFWMDQGVTSFKAYNLIDRATLGAAIEAAHARGAKVTGHLCSITYREAADLGIDNLEHGFFAATDWVEDKQPDVCPQGAQQSYLDLDLESRAFTDVIEHLIANDVAITSTLNVVERSAQDRPPPPEGAREAILPQFRSRIMASLARPRGETGTRLLQKYMAMEKAFYDAGGTLVAGIDPTGGGDVVPGYANQRALQLLVELGLTVEQAVEVATRNGAEYLESGDRIGTVEVGMDADLVLMRGDPRNDLDAFRRMTLVFKHGVGYDSEKLFDSVKGWVGVR
;
A
#
# COMPACT_ATOMS: atom_id res chain seq x y z
N MET A 1 -57.74 -49.11 -23.14
CA MET A 1 -58.70 -48.86 -24.23
C MET A 1 -58.42 -47.44 -24.69
N GLY A 2 -57.74 -47.13 -25.79
CA GLY A 2 -57.75 -47.73 -27.13
C GLY A 2 -58.42 -46.74 -28.09
N LEU A 3 -57.69 -46.32 -29.13
CA LEU A 3 -58.10 -45.62 -30.37
C LEU A 3 -58.10 -44.08 -30.28
N THR A 4 -57.23 -43.27 -30.94
CA THR A 4 -56.80 -43.12 -32.36
C THR A 4 -57.98 -43.04 -33.34
N THR A 5 -58.23 -41.97 -34.10
CA THR A 5 -57.57 -41.57 -35.39
C THR A 5 -58.25 -40.27 -35.93
N ARG A 6 -57.52 -39.19 -36.31
CA ARG A 6 -56.99 -38.77 -37.65
C ARG A 6 -57.98 -38.16 -38.68
N ALA A 7 -57.67 -36.93 -39.15
CA ALA A 7 -57.54 -36.46 -40.55
C ALA A 7 -57.24 -34.92 -40.56
N ALA A 8 -56.07 -34.43 -41.01
CA ALA A 8 -55.68 -34.00 -42.38
C ALA A 8 -56.48 -32.75 -42.88
N ALA A 9 -55.97 -31.65 -43.45
CA ALA A 9 -54.66 -31.31 -44.04
C ALA A 9 -54.54 -29.79 -44.39
N VAL A 10 -53.31 -29.34 -44.72
CA VAL A 10 -52.87 -28.29 -45.71
C VAL A 10 -52.81 -26.79 -45.32
N ALA A 11 -51.55 -26.36 -45.08
CA ALA A 11 -50.70 -25.31 -45.70
C ALA A 11 -51.13 -23.84 -46.00
N ALA A 12 -50.26 -22.94 -45.50
CA ALA A 12 -49.65 -21.71 -46.10
C ALA A 12 -50.58 -20.49 -46.40
N MET A 13 -50.21 -19.20 -46.27
CA MET A 13 -48.96 -18.47 -46.01
C MET A 13 -49.28 -16.97 -45.75
N SER A 14 -48.30 -16.21 -45.21
CA SER A 14 -48.07 -14.74 -45.27
C SER A 14 -48.59 -13.87 -44.11
N PHE A 15 -47.73 -13.34 -43.20
CA PHE A 15 -46.78 -12.18 -43.26
C PHE A 15 -47.50 -10.82 -43.04
N VAL A 16 -47.07 -9.83 -42.22
CA VAL A 16 -45.74 -9.30 -41.86
C VAL A 16 -45.86 -8.36 -40.61
N VAL A 17 -44.88 -8.43 -39.66
CA VAL A 17 -44.14 -7.34 -38.93
C VAL A 17 -44.90 -6.41 -37.95
N ALA A 18 -44.40 -6.01 -36.76
CA ALA A 18 -43.22 -6.29 -35.91
C ALA A 18 -43.51 -5.73 -34.49
N SER A 19 -43.22 -6.47 -33.40
CA SER A 19 -42.08 -6.31 -32.44
C SER A 19 -42.28 -5.16 -31.43
N THR A 20 -42.05 -5.24 -30.11
CA THR A 20 -41.17 -6.02 -29.20
C THR A 20 -41.70 -5.79 -27.76
N GLY A 21 -41.45 -6.56 -26.69
CA GLY A 21 -40.54 -7.66 -26.38
C GLY A 21 -40.77 -8.07 -24.89
N LEU A 22 -40.45 -9.33 -24.55
CA LEU A 22 -40.88 -10.07 -23.36
C LEU A 22 -39.69 -10.51 -22.48
N ARG A 23 -39.98 -10.88 -21.23
CA ARG A 23 -39.08 -11.44 -20.20
C ARG A 23 -38.51 -12.85 -20.52
N ALA A 24 -37.44 -13.17 -19.78
CA ALA A 24 -36.47 -14.29 -19.80
C ALA A 24 -36.97 -15.75 -19.74
N GLN A 25 -36.13 -16.69 -20.23
CA GLN A 25 -35.54 -17.83 -19.45
C GLN A 25 -34.53 -18.73 -20.23
N THR A 26 -33.37 -18.98 -19.59
CA THR A 26 -32.52 -20.21 -19.46
C THR A 26 -31.88 -21.02 -20.63
N GLN A 27 -30.54 -21.11 -20.56
CA GLN A 27 -29.58 -22.22 -20.86
C GLN A 27 -29.82 -23.21 -22.03
N THR A 28 -28.96 -23.13 -23.06
CA THR A 28 -27.90 -24.11 -23.44
C THR A 28 -27.42 -23.80 -24.87
N ALA A 29 -26.18 -23.31 -25.04
CA ALA A 29 -25.37 -23.43 -26.26
C ALA A 29 -23.95 -22.90 -25.99
N GLY A 30 -23.25 -23.52 -25.03
CA GLY A 30 -21.79 -23.57 -25.08
C GLY A 30 -21.40 -24.58 -26.16
N ALA A 31 -20.32 -24.32 -26.89
CA ALA A 31 -19.83 -25.08 -28.05
C ALA A 31 -20.63 -24.89 -29.35
N GLU A 32 -20.46 -23.73 -30.00
CA GLU A 32 -20.14 -23.66 -31.45
C GLU A 32 -19.94 -22.19 -31.89
N ARG A 33 -18.75 -21.91 -32.46
CA ARG A 33 -18.22 -20.64 -33.01
C ARG A 33 -17.46 -19.70 -32.06
N ILE A 34 -16.38 -20.22 -31.48
CA ILE A 34 -15.06 -19.54 -31.61
C ILE A 34 -14.58 -19.83 -33.04
N ALA A 35 -15.11 -19.11 -34.02
CA ALA A 35 -14.64 -19.18 -35.40
C ALA A 35 -13.80 -17.93 -35.66
N GLU A 36 -12.48 -18.15 -35.66
CA GLU A 36 -11.45 -17.25 -36.21
C GLU A 36 -11.47 -15.80 -35.70
N LEU A 37 -10.95 -15.60 -34.49
CA LEU A 37 -10.31 -14.33 -34.16
C LEU A 37 -8.83 -14.46 -34.56
N ASP A 38 -8.40 -13.68 -35.56
CA ASP A 38 -6.98 -13.40 -35.77
C ASP A 38 -6.44 -12.83 -34.46
N MET A 39 -5.77 -13.67 -33.67
CA MET A 39 -5.08 -13.28 -32.43
C MET A 39 -3.85 -12.51 -32.81
N THR A 40 -3.57 -11.44 -32.11
CA THR A 40 -2.42 -10.60 -32.37
C THR A 40 -1.88 -10.15 -31.04
N THR A 41 -0.59 -10.37 -30.91
CA THR A 41 0.07 -10.50 -29.61
C THR A 41 1.50 -10.07 -29.86
N TRP A 42 2.03 -9.22 -28.99
CA TRP A 42 3.48 -9.11 -28.86
C TRP A 42 3.89 -9.71 -27.53
N SER A 43 5.03 -10.38 -27.55
CA SER A 43 5.59 -11.01 -26.38
C SER A 43 7.11 -10.87 -26.41
N ILE A 44 7.67 -10.88 -25.22
CA ILE A 44 9.10 -10.97 -24.98
C ILE A 44 9.31 -12.16 -24.03
N ALA A 45 10.18 -13.08 -24.45
CA ALA A 45 10.59 -14.24 -23.68
C ALA A 45 12.08 -14.14 -23.43
N ALA A 46 12.51 -14.38 -22.21
CA ALA A 46 13.91 -14.28 -21.83
C ALA A 46 14.25 -15.29 -20.74
N MET A 47 15.54 -15.59 -20.63
CA MET A 47 16.07 -16.34 -19.51
C MET A 47 17.40 -15.77 -19.05
N ASP A 48 17.74 -16.06 -17.81
CA ASP A 48 19.08 -15.82 -17.27
C ASP A 48 19.84 -17.16 -17.25
N PRO A 49 20.90 -17.32 -18.07
CA PRO A 49 21.67 -18.56 -18.12
C PRO A 49 22.52 -18.81 -16.88
N GLU A 50 22.78 -17.80 -16.04
CA GLU A 50 23.54 -17.96 -14.80
C GLU A 50 22.66 -18.47 -13.67
N THR A 51 21.47 -17.89 -13.51
CA THR A 51 20.54 -18.22 -12.42
C THR A 51 19.53 -19.30 -12.80
N GLY A 52 19.31 -19.53 -14.10
CA GLY A 52 18.27 -20.43 -14.61
C GLY A 52 16.86 -19.82 -14.59
N GLU A 53 16.72 -18.55 -14.21
CA GLU A 53 15.45 -17.82 -14.22
C GLU A 53 14.89 -17.72 -15.64
N VAL A 54 13.57 -17.86 -15.79
CA VAL A 54 12.87 -17.82 -17.07
C VAL A 54 11.62 -16.95 -16.98
N GLY A 55 11.29 -16.23 -18.04
CA GLY A 55 10.09 -15.39 -18.02
C GLY A 55 9.55 -15.02 -19.39
N VAL A 56 8.25 -14.73 -19.40
CA VAL A 56 7.49 -14.24 -20.56
C VAL A 56 6.63 -13.07 -20.14
N ALA A 57 6.70 -11.97 -20.88
CA ALA A 57 5.74 -10.87 -20.79
C ALA A 57 5.02 -10.71 -22.14
N MET A 58 3.71 -10.52 -22.13
CA MET A 58 2.90 -10.42 -23.36
C MET A 58 1.71 -9.47 -23.22
N ALA A 59 1.24 -8.95 -24.35
CA ALA A 59 -0.01 -8.19 -24.42
C ALA A 59 -0.76 -8.47 -25.74
N SER A 60 -2.09 -8.37 -25.70
CA SER A 60 -2.97 -8.68 -26.85
C SER A 60 -4.27 -7.87 -26.83
N CYS A 61 -4.79 -7.50 -28.00
CA CYS A 61 -6.14 -6.94 -28.15
C CYS A 61 -7.25 -8.01 -28.10
N VAL A 62 -6.94 -9.30 -27.92
CA VAL A 62 -7.96 -10.31 -27.63
C VAL A 62 -8.20 -10.33 -26.11
N PRO A 63 -9.38 -9.86 -25.64
CA PRO A 63 -9.72 -9.97 -24.23
C PRO A 63 -9.73 -11.45 -23.83
N GLU A 64 -9.44 -11.75 -22.55
CA GLU A 64 -9.38 -13.14 -22.05
C GLU A 64 -8.26 -13.98 -22.70
N THR A 65 -7.18 -13.35 -23.21
CA THR A 65 -5.94 -14.09 -23.49
C THR A 65 -5.23 -14.37 -22.16
N PHE A 66 -5.01 -15.64 -21.85
CA PHE A 66 -4.40 -16.06 -20.59
C PHE A 66 -2.90 -16.35 -20.79
N GLY A 67 -2.08 -15.97 -19.81
CA GLY A 67 -0.63 -16.16 -19.88
C GLY A 67 -0.23 -17.63 -20.00
N ASP A 68 -0.95 -18.52 -19.32
CA ASP A 68 -0.78 -19.97 -19.44
C ASP A 68 -1.05 -20.48 -20.87
N GLY A 69 -1.95 -19.86 -21.64
CA GLY A 69 -2.22 -20.26 -23.02
C GLY A 69 -1.05 -19.99 -23.98
N VAL A 70 -0.15 -19.08 -23.61
CA VAL A 70 0.88 -18.53 -24.49
C VAL A 70 2.30 -18.79 -23.98
N ALA A 71 2.53 -18.85 -22.68
CA ALA A 71 3.86 -19.02 -22.11
C ALA A 71 4.18 -20.48 -21.78
N VAL A 72 5.46 -20.84 -21.94
CA VAL A 72 6.05 -22.09 -21.47
C VAL A 72 7.30 -21.74 -20.66
N LEU A 73 7.35 -22.17 -19.40
CA LEU A 73 8.45 -21.89 -18.48
C LEU A 73 9.04 -23.21 -17.98
N VAL A 74 10.29 -23.49 -18.32
CA VAL A 74 11.04 -24.63 -17.78
C VAL A 74 12.34 -24.10 -17.18
N PRO A 75 12.32 -23.66 -15.90
CA PRO A 75 13.49 -23.13 -15.22
C PRO A 75 14.75 -23.99 -15.40
N GLY A 76 15.88 -23.33 -15.65
CA GLY A 76 17.17 -23.96 -15.94
C GLY A 76 17.28 -24.70 -17.28
N LYS A 77 16.22 -24.79 -18.10
CA LYS A 77 16.24 -25.51 -19.39
C LYS A 77 15.75 -24.68 -20.57
N GLY A 78 14.76 -23.82 -20.39
CA GLY A 78 14.26 -23.00 -21.49
C GLY A 78 12.92 -22.34 -21.25
N VAL A 79 12.58 -21.44 -22.17
CA VAL A 79 11.37 -20.64 -22.17
C VAL A 79 10.82 -20.52 -23.58
N ALA A 80 9.49 -20.45 -23.71
CA ALA A 80 8.88 -20.15 -25.00
C ALA A 80 7.62 -19.30 -24.89
N ALA A 81 7.37 -18.51 -25.94
CA ALA A 81 6.09 -17.88 -26.21
C ALA A 81 5.47 -18.50 -27.47
N VAL A 82 4.23 -18.99 -27.35
CA VAL A 82 3.47 -19.66 -28.41
C VAL A 82 2.18 -18.89 -28.68
N GLN A 83 2.07 -18.28 -29.86
CA GLN A 83 1.01 -17.33 -30.16
C GLN A 83 0.53 -17.43 -31.62
N ALA A 84 -0.40 -16.55 -31.99
CA ALA A 84 -1.13 -16.54 -33.26
C ALA A 84 -2.01 -17.81 -33.43
N ALA A 85 -3.33 -17.62 -33.29
CA ALA A 85 -4.33 -18.70 -33.23
C ALA A 85 -3.97 -19.82 -32.22
N TRP A 86 -3.51 -19.44 -31.02
CA TRP A 86 -2.93 -20.30 -29.98
C TRP A 86 -3.54 -21.73 -29.88
N ASN A 87 -2.68 -22.72 -29.68
CA ASN A 87 -3.05 -24.14 -29.57
C ASN A 87 -2.41 -24.73 -28.30
N LEU A 88 -3.25 -25.11 -27.35
CA LEU A 88 -2.81 -25.65 -26.05
C LEU A 88 -2.04 -26.97 -26.17
N GLU A 89 -2.42 -27.83 -27.11
CA GLU A 89 -1.71 -29.11 -27.35
C GLU A 89 -0.29 -28.84 -27.84
N ASN A 90 -0.12 -27.88 -28.76
CA ASN A 90 1.21 -27.48 -29.22
C ASN A 90 2.01 -26.77 -28.12
N ARG A 91 1.37 -25.94 -27.29
CA ARG A 91 2.01 -25.34 -26.12
C ARG A 91 2.57 -26.42 -25.19
N ASN A 92 1.75 -27.41 -24.86
CA ASN A 92 2.15 -28.55 -24.02
C ASN A 92 3.26 -29.37 -24.68
N ARG A 93 3.22 -29.51 -25.99
CA ARG A 93 4.29 -30.20 -26.72
C ARG A 93 5.62 -29.45 -26.64
N VAL A 94 5.62 -28.12 -26.75
CA VAL A 94 6.81 -27.30 -26.51
C VAL A 94 7.35 -27.53 -25.10
N TYR A 95 6.49 -27.51 -24.09
CA TYR A 95 6.86 -27.79 -22.70
C TYR A 95 7.53 -29.16 -22.50
N GLU A 96 6.96 -30.23 -23.04
CA GLU A 96 7.54 -31.57 -23.00
C GLU A 96 8.93 -31.63 -23.65
N LEU A 97 9.10 -30.95 -24.79
CA LEU A 97 10.35 -30.94 -25.53
C LEU A 97 11.44 -30.14 -24.78
N LEU A 98 11.08 -29.01 -24.18
CA LEU A 98 12.00 -28.24 -23.32
C LEU A 98 12.42 -29.06 -22.10
N GLN A 99 11.50 -29.76 -21.43
CA GLN A 99 11.83 -30.64 -20.32
C GLN A 99 12.76 -31.79 -20.72
N ALA A 100 12.60 -32.32 -21.93
CA ALA A 100 13.44 -33.38 -22.48
C ALA A 100 14.80 -32.88 -23.00
N GLY A 101 15.07 -31.57 -22.95
CA GLY A 101 16.37 -30.97 -23.31
C GLY A 101 16.61 -30.84 -24.81
N TYR A 102 15.56 -30.77 -25.62
CA TYR A 102 15.69 -30.50 -27.05
C TYR A 102 16.10 -29.05 -27.31
N GLY A 103 16.95 -28.81 -28.32
CA GLY A 103 17.36 -27.46 -28.74
C GLY A 103 16.24 -26.68 -29.43
N ALA A 104 16.35 -25.35 -29.47
CA ALA A 104 15.27 -24.46 -29.87
C ALA A 104 14.81 -24.70 -31.33
N GLN A 105 15.73 -24.96 -32.27
CA GLN A 105 15.31 -25.25 -33.66
C GLN A 105 14.63 -26.61 -33.79
N GLU A 106 15.03 -27.60 -33.01
CA GLU A 106 14.40 -28.91 -33.02
C GLU A 106 12.99 -28.86 -32.42
N VAL A 107 12.81 -28.07 -31.34
CA VAL A 107 11.50 -27.78 -30.78
C VAL A 107 10.59 -27.19 -31.85
N ILE A 108 11.03 -26.13 -32.55
CA ILE A 108 10.25 -25.50 -33.63
C ILE A 108 9.93 -26.49 -34.75
N ALA A 109 10.91 -27.25 -35.24
CA ALA A 109 10.70 -28.19 -36.34
C ALA A 109 9.62 -29.25 -35.98
N ARG A 110 9.58 -29.69 -34.72
CA ARG A 110 8.60 -30.69 -34.26
C ARG A 110 7.19 -30.13 -34.10
N VAL A 111 7.04 -28.91 -33.59
CA VAL A 111 5.71 -28.31 -33.37
C VAL A 111 5.13 -27.64 -34.62
N THR A 112 5.94 -27.43 -35.65
CA THR A 112 5.53 -26.90 -36.96
C THR A 112 5.36 -27.96 -38.03
N ASP A 113 5.63 -29.24 -37.71
CA ASP A 113 5.38 -30.35 -38.63
C ASP A 113 3.89 -30.38 -39.03
N ALA A 114 3.62 -30.48 -40.33
CA ALA A 114 2.26 -30.46 -40.87
C ALA A 114 1.39 -31.66 -40.40
N LEU A 115 2.02 -32.73 -39.88
CA LEU A 115 1.33 -33.85 -39.24
C LEU A 115 0.96 -33.56 -37.79
N VAL A 116 1.59 -32.57 -37.16
CA VAL A 116 1.38 -32.14 -35.77
C VAL A 116 0.42 -30.95 -35.71
N ASP A 117 0.57 -29.97 -36.59
CA ASP A 117 -0.33 -28.82 -36.67
C ASP A 117 -0.77 -28.51 -38.10
N THR A 118 -2.05 -28.70 -38.37
CA THR A 118 -2.64 -28.47 -39.70
C THR A 118 -2.84 -26.99 -40.02
N VAL A 119 -2.65 -26.08 -39.06
CA VAL A 119 -2.78 -24.62 -39.23
C VAL A 119 -1.48 -23.89 -38.87
N THR A 120 -0.32 -24.53 -39.03
CA THR A 120 1.02 -23.95 -38.83
C THR A 120 1.22 -22.60 -39.51
N ALA A 121 0.58 -22.37 -40.67
CA ALA A 121 0.64 -21.09 -41.37
C ALA A 121 0.16 -19.89 -40.52
N ARG A 122 -0.64 -20.12 -39.47
CA ARG A 122 -1.13 -19.06 -38.57
C ARG A 122 -0.40 -19.03 -37.24
N ARG A 123 0.69 -19.77 -37.06
CA ARG A 123 1.42 -19.88 -35.79
C ARG A 123 2.59 -18.93 -35.69
N GLN A 124 2.94 -18.57 -34.46
CA GLN A 124 4.19 -17.90 -34.15
C GLN A 124 4.79 -18.47 -32.86
N TYR A 125 6.09 -18.72 -32.90
CA TYR A 125 6.87 -19.27 -31.78
C TYR A 125 8.13 -18.44 -31.57
N GLY A 126 8.47 -18.15 -30.32
CA GLY A 126 9.81 -17.76 -29.88
C GLY A 126 10.25 -18.73 -28.81
N VAL A 127 11.38 -19.41 -29.01
CA VAL A 127 11.87 -20.49 -28.14
C VAL A 127 13.33 -20.22 -27.78
N ILE A 128 13.65 -20.34 -26.49
CA ILE A 128 14.99 -20.25 -25.94
C ILE A 128 15.26 -21.52 -25.14
N THR A 129 16.43 -22.12 -25.35
CA THR A 129 16.87 -23.33 -24.64
C THR A 129 18.25 -23.12 -24.07
N LEU A 130 18.51 -23.72 -22.91
CA LEU A 130 19.82 -23.77 -22.25
C LEU A 130 20.25 -25.23 -22.09
N SER A 131 21.38 -25.58 -22.69
CA SER A 131 22.02 -26.89 -22.52
C SER A 131 23.50 -26.70 -22.28
N ASP A 132 24.03 -27.27 -21.19
CA ASP A 132 25.45 -27.20 -20.84
C ASP A 132 26.02 -25.76 -20.83
N GLY A 133 25.22 -24.79 -20.36
CA GLY A 133 25.60 -23.38 -20.32
C GLY A 133 25.55 -22.66 -21.68
N VAL A 134 25.06 -23.33 -22.73
CA VAL A 134 24.92 -22.77 -24.08
C VAL A 134 23.46 -22.40 -24.33
N VAL A 135 23.23 -21.13 -24.63
CA VAL A 135 21.93 -20.60 -25.04
C VAL A 135 21.72 -20.84 -26.53
N ASP A 136 20.57 -21.37 -26.89
CA ASP A 136 20.11 -21.51 -28.26
C ASP A 136 18.72 -20.88 -28.41
N ILE A 137 18.49 -20.16 -29.51
CA ILE A 137 17.27 -19.40 -29.78
C ILE A 137 16.76 -19.73 -31.17
N ALA A 138 15.45 -19.96 -31.27
CA ALA A 138 14.77 -20.13 -32.54
C ALA A 138 13.43 -19.38 -32.54
N GLY A 139 13.05 -18.88 -33.71
CA GLY A 139 11.76 -18.24 -33.93
C GLY A 139 11.08 -18.76 -35.19
N PHE A 140 9.76 -18.79 -35.19
CA PHE A 140 8.94 -19.16 -36.35
C PHE A 140 7.76 -18.21 -36.48
N THR A 141 7.45 -17.78 -37.70
CA THR A 141 6.25 -17.00 -38.03
C THR A 141 5.66 -17.60 -39.31
N GLY A 142 4.44 -18.11 -39.22
CA GLY A 142 3.74 -18.68 -40.36
C GLY A 142 3.31 -17.62 -41.37
N GLU A 143 3.19 -18.00 -42.64
CA GLU A 143 2.89 -17.09 -43.75
C GLU A 143 1.47 -16.47 -43.71
N GLY A 144 0.60 -17.00 -42.85
CA GLY A 144 -0.78 -16.57 -42.67
C GLY A 144 -1.02 -15.65 -41.47
N THR A 145 0.02 -15.11 -40.83
CA THR A 145 -0.13 -14.04 -39.84
C THR A 145 -0.31 -12.68 -40.53
N SER A 146 -1.36 -11.93 -40.17
CA SER A 146 -1.75 -10.66 -40.82
C SER A 146 -0.97 -9.43 -40.33
N ASP A 147 -1.10 -8.29 -41.03
CA ASP A 147 -0.39 -7.00 -40.84
C ASP A 147 1.13 -7.15 -40.57
N TRP A 148 1.78 -6.20 -39.86
CA TRP A 148 3.21 -6.36 -39.57
C TRP A 148 3.43 -7.48 -38.56
N THR A 149 4.33 -8.40 -38.87
CA THR A 149 4.68 -9.58 -38.05
C THR A 149 6.19 -9.79 -38.10
N GLY A 150 6.78 -10.28 -37.02
CA GLY A 150 8.21 -10.53 -36.99
C GLY A 150 8.75 -10.98 -35.65
N ILE A 151 10.03 -11.34 -35.66
CA ILE A 151 10.79 -11.79 -34.49
C ILE A 151 12.13 -11.05 -34.47
N ARG A 152 12.57 -10.66 -33.28
CA ARG A 152 13.93 -10.18 -32.99
C ARG A 152 14.46 -10.99 -31.81
N ALA A 153 15.77 -11.21 -31.78
CA ALA A 153 16.40 -11.96 -30.70
C ALA A 153 17.82 -11.47 -30.48
N ASP A 154 18.29 -11.61 -29.24
CA ASP A 154 19.69 -11.43 -28.86
C ASP A 154 20.14 -12.69 -28.09
N PRO A 155 20.93 -13.58 -28.71
CA PRO A 155 21.46 -14.76 -28.03
C PRO A 155 22.40 -14.43 -26.87
N GLY A 156 23.10 -13.29 -26.90
CA GLY A 156 24.03 -12.89 -25.85
C GLY A 156 23.33 -12.50 -24.56
N MET A 157 22.08 -12.02 -24.66
CA MET A 157 21.21 -11.71 -23.52
C MET A 157 20.06 -12.71 -23.35
N ALA A 158 20.12 -13.85 -24.04
CA ALA A 158 19.14 -14.93 -23.99
C ALA A 158 17.68 -14.45 -24.03
N VAL A 159 17.36 -13.61 -25.03
CA VAL A 159 16.05 -12.96 -25.18
C VAL A 159 15.53 -13.04 -26.62
N THR A 160 14.22 -13.23 -26.77
CA THR A 160 13.51 -13.09 -28.03
C THR A 160 12.22 -12.28 -27.84
N ALA A 161 11.98 -11.35 -28.76
CA ALA A 161 10.74 -10.60 -28.86
C ALA A 161 10.06 -10.94 -30.19
N GLN A 162 8.76 -11.14 -30.16
CA GLN A 162 7.98 -11.54 -31.33
C GLN A 162 6.60 -10.90 -31.31
N GLY A 163 6.04 -10.68 -32.48
CA GLY A 163 4.65 -10.30 -32.56
C GLY A 163 4.05 -10.53 -33.94
N ASN A 164 2.73 -10.55 -33.95
CA ASN A 164 1.91 -10.76 -35.13
C ASN A 164 0.78 -9.72 -35.11
N THR A 165 0.38 -9.24 -36.29
CA THR A 165 -0.56 -8.13 -36.55
C THR A 165 -0.35 -6.91 -35.64
N LEU A 166 0.85 -6.33 -35.75
CA LEU A 166 1.27 -5.13 -35.04
C LEU A 166 1.16 -3.90 -35.95
N VAL A 167 1.21 -2.72 -35.33
CA VAL A 167 1.24 -1.47 -36.08
C VAL A 167 2.50 -1.29 -36.92
N SER A 168 3.65 -1.80 -36.47
CA SER A 168 4.94 -1.69 -37.18
C SER A 168 6.03 -2.55 -36.54
N GLU A 169 7.20 -2.57 -37.19
CA GLU A 169 8.42 -3.18 -36.67
C GLU A 169 8.90 -2.61 -35.34
N ALA A 170 8.62 -1.33 -35.09
CA ALA A 170 9.08 -0.63 -33.90
C ALA A 170 8.59 -1.29 -32.60
N VAL A 171 7.48 -2.02 -32.64
CA VAL A 171 6.96 -2.76 -31.48
C VAL A 171 7.97 -3.80 -31.01
N VAL A 172 8.39 -4.69 -31.90
CA VAL A 172 9.31 -5.79 -31.53
C VAL A 172 10.75 -5.31 -31.40
N ALA A 173 11.17 -4.36 -32.25
CA ALA A 173 12.50 -3.77 -32.15
C ALA A 173 12.66 -2.96 -30.84
N GLY A 174 11.69 -2.12 -30.50
CA GLY A 174 11.68 -1.33 -29.27
C GLY A 174 11.60 -2.19 -28.02
N SER A 175 10.80 -3.26 -28.03
CA SER A 175 10.78 -4.24 -26.93
C SER A 175 12.15 -4.85 -26.66
N LEU A 176 12.84 -5.30 -27.71
CA LEU A 176 14.18 -5.87 -27.56
C LEU A 176 15.19 -4.81 -27.09
N GLU A 177 15.20 -3.62 -27.71
CA GLU A 177 16.10 -2.54 -27.33
C GLU A 177 15.92 -2.11 -25.86
N ALA A 178 14.68 -2.00 -25.38
CA ALA A 178 14.39 -1.64 -23.99
C ALA A 178 14.80 -2.73 -22.98
N PHE A 179 14.67 -4.00 -23.36
CA PHE A 179 15.15 -5.12 -22.55
C PHE A 179 16.67 -5.09 -22.38
N LEU A 180 17.39 -4.77 -23.46
CA LEU A 180 18.86 -4.73 -23.49
C LEU A 180 19.45 -3.53 -22.74
N ARG A 181 18.64 -2.51 -22.40
CA ARG A 181 19.12 -1.34 -21.65
C ARG A 181 19.60 -1.75 -20.25
N ASP A 182 20.73 -1.18 -19.87
CA ASP A 182 21.30 -1.31 -18.53
C ASP A 182 20.80 -0.16 -17.66
N GLU A 183 19.95 -0.47 -16.67
CA GLU A 183 19.38 0.50 -15.72
C GLU A 183 19.77 0.12 -14.28
N PRO A 184 20.72 0.84 -13.66
CA PRO A 184 21.21 0.52 -12.31
C PRO A 184 20.08 0.37 -11.29
N GLY A 185 20.05 -0.77 -10.60
CA GLY A 185 19.02 -1.09 -9.60
C GLY A 185 17.66 -1.53 -10.18
N ARG A 186 17.54 -1.64 -11.50
CA ARG A 186 16.32 -2.09 -12.20
C ARG A 186 16.68 -3.04 -13.34
N ASN A 187 17.35 -4.15 -13.05
CA ASN A 187 17.90 -5.02 -14.08
C ASN A 187 17.66 -6.51 -13.85
N THR A 188 16.74 -6.86 -12.95
CA THR A 188 16.24 -8.24 -12.84
C THR A 188 15.63 -8.69 -14.16
N LEU A 189 15.50 -10.01 -14.38
CA LEU A 189 14.83 -10.53 -15.59
C LEU A 189 13.42 -9.96 -15.70
N ALA A 190 12.69 -9.91 -14.57
CA ALA A 190 11.36 -9.34 -14.47
C ALA A 190 11.31 -7.85 -14.85
N ASP A 191 12.26 -7.03 -14.37
CA ASP A 191 12.36 -5.61 -14.74
C ASP A 191 12.56 -5.42 -16.25
N ARG A 192 13.47 -6.20 -16.83
CA ARG A 192 13.80 -6.14 -18.26
C ARG A 192 12.61 -6.57 -19.12
N LEU A 193 11.90 -7.63 -18.71
CA LEU A 193 10.68 -8.10 -19.37
C LEU A 193 9.57 -7.05 -19.33
N MET A 194 9.32 -6.44 -18.17
CA MET A 194 8.30 -5.41 -18.02
C MET A 194 8.65 -4.15 -18.84
N ARG A 195 9.91 -3.72 -18.84
CA ARG A 195 10.38 -2.63 -19.73
C ARG A 195 10.17 -2.94 -21.20
N GLY A 196 10.55 -4.14 -21.63
CA GLY A 196 10.38 -4.59 -23.01
C GLY A 196 8.91 -4.59 -23.44
N LEU A 197 8.03 -5.09 -22.58
CA LEU A 197 6.59 -5.09 -22.83
C LEU A 197 6.03 -3.67 -22.98
N GLN A 198 6.43 -2.76 -22.08
CA GLN A 198 6.02 -1.37 -22.09
C GLN A 198 6.49 -0.63 -23.36
N ALA A 199 7.74 -0.81 -23.78
CA ALA A 199 8.25 -0.19 -25.00
C ALA A 199 7.49 -0.64 -26.26
N GLY A 200 7.04 -1.91 -26.30
CA GLY A 200 6.18 -2.40 -27.37
C GLY A 200 4.81 -1.71 -27.40
N SER A 201 4.26 -1.40 -26.21
CA SER A 201 3.04 -0.60 -26.06
C SER A 201 3.24 0.84 -26.57
N GLU A 202 4.33 1.49 -26.19
CA GLU A 202 4.69 2.86 -26.61
C GLU A 202 4.86 2.98 -28.13
N ALA A 203 5.36 1.93 -28.77
CA ALA A 203 5.47 1.84 -30.23
C ALA A 203 4.13 1.56 -30.95
N GLY A 204 3.03 1.46 -30.20
CA GLY A 204 1.66 1.38 -30.69
C GLY A 204 1.04 -0.02 -30.71
N GLY A 205 1.80 -1.05 -30.29
CA GLY A 205 1.33 -2.41 -30.01
C GLY A 205 0.46 -3.04 -31.12
N ASP A 206 -0.68 -3.57 -30.69
CA ASP A 206 -1.65 -4.29 -31.52
C ASP A 206 -2.54 -3.31 -32.30
N ILE A 207 -2.48 -3.38 -33.64
CA ILE A 207 -3.19 -2.46 -34.53
C ILE A 207 -4.72 -2.54 -34.41
N ARG A 208 -5.28 -3.62 -33.86
CA ARG A 208 -6.74 -3.78 -33.71
C ARG A 208 -7.31 -2.95 -32.57
N CYS A 209 -6.50 -2.66 -31.54
CA CYS A 209 -6.88 -1.79 -30.42
C CYS A 209 -6.52 -0.32 -30.66
N ASN A 210 -5.66 -0.05 -31.65
CA ASN A 210 -5.13 1.27 -31.97
C ASN A 210 -5.90 1.96 -33.13
N ARG A 211 -7.23 2.12 -33.03
CA ARG A 211 -8.07 2.80 -34.04
C ARG A 211 -8.96 3.87 -33.41
N ASP A 212 -9.39 4.85 -34.21
CA ASP A 212 -10.49 5.79 -33.91
C ASP A 212 -10.36 6.61 -32.60
N GLY A 213 -9.17 7.12 -32.29
CA GLY A 213 -8.97 8.00 -31.13
C GLY A 213 -8.93 7.28 -29.77
N ILE A 214 -8.87 5.95 -29.79
CA ILE A 214 -8.67 5.09 -28.61
C ILE A 214 -7.19 5.11 -28.20
N THR A 215 -6.92 5.24 -26.90
CA THR A 215 -5.55 5.33 -26.33
C THR A 215 -4.94 3.99 -25.94
N SER A 216 -5.71 2.89 -26.03
CA SER A 216 -5.25 1.55 -25.64
C SER A 216 -4.56 0.79 -26.77
N THR A 217 -3.50 0.05 -26.46
CA THR A 217 -2.75 -0.78 -27.43
C THR A 217 -2.96 -2.28 -27.20
N ALA A 218 -3.77 -2.66 -26.22
CA ALA A 218 -4.12 -4.04 -25.87
C ALA A 218 -5.44 -4.08 -25.07
N ALA A 219 -6.02 -5.28 -24.94
CA ALA A 219 -7.15 -5.58 -24.06
C ALA A 219 -6.74 -6.50 -22.89
N THR A 220 -5.57 -7.13 -22.99
CA THR A 220 -4.96 -7.89 -21.89
C THR A 220 -3.44 -7.69 -21.88
N ALA A 221 -2.84 -7.75 -20.70
CA ALA A 221 -1.40 -7.78 -20.50
C ALA A 221 -1.03 -8.76 -19.38
N VAL A 222 0.09 -9.47 -19.53
CA VAL A 222 0.55 -10.50 -18.59
C VAL A 222 2.07 -10.47 -18.44
N ILE A 223 2.58 -10.73 -17.23
CA ILE A 223 3.99 -11.05 -16.97
C ILE A 223 4.07 -12.30 -16.07
N LEU A 224 4.90 -13.26 -16.50
CA LEU A 224 5.20 -14.49 -15.79
C LEU A 224 6.72 -14.64 -15.68
N VAL A 225 7.23 -14.87 -14.47
CA VAL A 225 8.65 -15.09 -14.22
C VAL A 225 8.82 -16.15 -13.14
N ALA A 226 9.62 -17.19 -13.43
CA ALA A 226 9.93 -18.28 -12.52
C ALA A 226 11.45 -18.32 -12.25
N GLY A 227 11.82 -18.46 -10.99
CA GLY A 227 13.21 -18.63 -10.53
C GLY A 227 13.80 -19.97 -11.00
N GLY A 228 15.13 -20.05 -11.04
CA GLY A 228 15.84 -21.25 -11.51
C GLY A 228 15.52 -22.54 -10.76
N ASP A 229 15.17 -22.42 -9.48
CA ASP A 229 14.83 -23.54 -8.60
C ASP A 229 13.32 -23.86 -8.55
N ASP A 230 12.49 -23.08 -9.25
CA ASP A 230 11.06 -23.32 -9.30
C ASP A 230 10.71 -24.58 -10.12
N PRO A 231 9.63 -25.28 -9.77
CA PRO A 231 9.20 -26.44 -10.55
C PRO A 231 8.78 -26.02 -11.97
N PRO A 232 9.04 -26.84 -13.00
CA PRO A 232 8.60 -26.59 -14.37
C PRO A 232 7.09 -26.33 -14.46
N TYR A 233 6.69 -25.36 -15.31
CA TYR A 233 5.31 -24.93 -15.41
C TYR A 233 4.73 -25.05 -16.82
N ALA A 234 3.58 -25.73 -16.89
CA ALA A 234 2.63 -25.70 -17.98
C ALA A 234 1.24 -25.90 -17.38
N ALA A 235 0.40 -24.86 -17.31
CA ALA A 235 -0.93 -25.00 -16.71
C ALA A 235 -1.82 -25.94 -17.54
N GLU A 236 -2.47 -26.92 -16.91
CA GLU A 236 -3.52 -27.73 -17.56
C GLU A 236 -4.90 -27.04 -17.48
N ASN A 237 -5.08 -26.08 -16.55
CA ASN A 237 -6.30 -25.30 -16.37
C ASN A 237 -6.05 -23.86 -16.79
N ILE A 238 -6.76 -23.42 -17.83
CA ILE A 238 -6.74 -22.05 -18.32
C ILE A 238 -7.47 -21.15 -17.32
N GLY A 239 -6.84 -20.03 -16.94
CA GLY A 239 -7.49 -18.98 -16.15
C GLY A 239 -6.62 -18.52 -14.99
N MET A 240 -5.94 -17.40 -15.18
CA MET A 240 -5.20 -16.75 -14.09
C MET A 240 -6.19 -16.17 -13.08
N THR A 241 -6.25 -16.75 -11.89
CA THR A 241 -6.59 -16.03 -10.66
C THR A 241 -5.25 -15.67 -10.01
N ASP A 242 -5.10 -14.45 -9.50
CA ASP A 242 -3.83 -13.83 -9.09
C ASP A 242 -2.83 -14.69 -8.27
N GLN A 243 -1.60 -14.19 -8.16
CA GLN A 243 -0.38 -14.74 -7.51
C GLN A 243 -0.63 -15.68 -6.30
N GLY A 244 0.19 -16.73 -6.17
CA GLY A 244 0.30 -17.50 -4.91
C GLY A 244 -0.62 -18.72 -4.78
N THR A 245 -1.17 -19.23 -5.88
CA THR A 245 -1.79 -20.55 -5.86
C THR A 245 -0.72 -21.64 -5.76
N ALA A 246 -1.06 -22.82 -5.22
CA ALA A 246 -0.16 -23.98 -5.22
C ALA A 246 0.29 -24.42 -6.63
N ALA A 247 -0.34 -23.90 -7.69
CA ALA A 247 0.00 -24.17 -9.08
C ALA A 247 1.01 -23.16 -9.68
N ALA A 248 1.26 -22.02 -9.03
CA ALA A 248 2.21 -21.00 -9.50
C ALA A 248 2.80 -20.18 -8.30
N PRO A 249 3.83 -20.70 -7.61
CA PRO A 249 4.50 -20.02 -6.50
C PRO A 249 5.41 -18.82 -6.89
N TRP A 250 5.46 -18.42 -8.16
CA TRP A 250 6.35 -17.37 -8.69
C TRP A 250 5.59 -16.15 -9.23
N LEU A 251 6.29 -15.15 -9.78
CA LEU A 251 5.67 -13.92 -10.29
C LEU A 251 4.67 -14.25 -11.41
N ALA A 252 3.40 -13.93 -11.17
CA ALA A 252 2.32 -14.11 -12.13
C ALA A 252 1.29 -12.98 -12.00
N LEU A 253 1.45 -11.93 -12.81
CA LEU A 253 0.51 -10.80 -12.86
C LEU A 253 -0.19 -10.75 -14.21
N SER A 254 -1.48 -10.43 -14.18
CA SER A 254 -2.27 -10.18 -15.39
C SER A 254 -3.27 -9.07 -15.17
N HIS A 255 -3.66 -8.40 -16.25
CA HIS A 255 -4.75 -7.45 -16.24
C HIS A 255 -5.49 -7.45 -17.58
N THR A 256 -6.81 -7.36 -17.52
CA THR A 256 -7.70 -7.37 -18.69
C THR A 256 -8.65 -6.19 -18.59
N THR A 257 -8.77 -5.42 -19.67
CA THR A 257 -9.74 -4.33 -19.81
C THR A 257 -10.60 -4.53 -21.06
N PRO A 258 -11.82 -3.95 -21.12
CA PRO A 258 -12.54 -3.84 -22.38
C PRO A 258 -11.68 -3.13 -23.43
N ARG A 259 -11.84 -3.46 -24.73
CA ARG A 259 -11.00 -2.93 -25.83
C ARG A 259 -10.95 -1.39 -25.94
N GLU A 260 -11.93 -0.69 -25.38
CA GLU A 260 -12.02 0.78 -25.37
C GLU A 260 -11.68 1.39 -24.00
N GLY A 261 -11.25 0.56 -23.04
CA GLY A 261 -10.88 0.97 -21.70
C GLY A 261 -9.41 1.42 -21.58
N PRO A 262 -8.94 1.70 -20.36
CA PRO A 262 -7.55 2.02 -20.10
C PRO A 262 -6.59 0.92 -20.61
N ASN A 263 -5.39 1.33 -20.99
CA ASN A 263 -4.37 0.41 -21.50
C ASN A 263 -3.95 -0.59 -20.40
N PRO A 264 -4.17 -1.91 -20.59
CA PRO A 264 -3.88 -2.89 -19.56
C PRO A 264 -2.38 -3.02 -19.25
N VAL A 265 -1.50 -2.59 -20.17
CA VAL A 265 -0.05 -2.56 -19.93
C VAL A 265 0.31 -1.52 -18.86
N THR A 266 -0.43 -0.40 -18.77
CA THR A 266 -0.22 0.63 -17.74
C THR A 266 -0.59 0.09 -16.37
N GLU A 267 -1.73 -0.58 -16.25
CA GLU A 267 -2.16 -1.20 -14.98
C GLU A 267 -1.26 -2.38 -14.61
N LEU A 268 -0.82 -3.18 -15.57
CA LEU A 268 0.16 -4.23 -15.32
C LEU A 268 1.49 -3.64 -14.82
N ARG A 269 1.95 -2.51 -15.37
CA ARG A 269 3.14 -1.80 -14.87
C ARG A 269 2.94 -1.33 -13.43
N ARG A 270 1.77 -0.74 -13.13
CA ARG A 270 1.42 -0.31 -11.77
C ARG A 270 1.46 -1.49 -10.80
N ARG A 271 0.81 -2.61 -11.13
CA ARG A 271 0.82 -3.84 -10.33
C ARG A 271 2.20 -4.49 -10.24
N PHE A 272 2.99 -4.41 -11.31
CA PHE A 272 4.37 -4.87 -11.31
C PHE A 272 5.24 -3.98 -10.43
N ASP A 273 5.02 -2.66 -10.43
CA ASP A 273 5.63 -1.75 -9.48
C ASP A 273 5.18 -2.07 -8.07
N GLU A 274 3.89 -2.30 -7.82
CA GLU A 274 3.39 -2.79 -6.54
C GLU A 274 3.89 -4.18 -6.17
N TRP A 275 4.28 -5.05 -7.09
CA TRP A 275 4.89 -6.33 -6.77
C TRP A 275 6.40 -6.16 -6.54
N ARG A 276 7.05 -5.33 -7.34
CA ARG A 276 8.47 -4.99 -7.20
C ARG A 276 8.71 -4.21 -5.89
N ASP A 277 7.75 -3.38 -5.54
CA ASP A 277 7.73 -2.50 -4.36
C ASP A 277 6.88 -3.13 -3.22
N GLY A 278 6.12 -4.20 -3.48
CA GLY A 278 5.07 -4.74 -2.57
C GLY A 278 4.70 -6.23 -2.76
N ALA A 279 5.57 -7.06 -3.35
CA ALA A 279 5.96 -8.34 -2.74
C ALA A 279 6.81 -8.07 -1.49
N TRP A 280 6.33 -7.12 -0.70
CA TRP A 280 6.55 -7.01 0.70
C TRP A 280 5.85 -8.25 1.29
N THR A 281 6.51 -9.41 1.25
CA THR A 281 7.08 -9.87 2.49
C THR A 281 8.21 -8.90 2.74
N PRO A 282 8.32 -8.27 3.90
CA PRO A 282 9.57 -7.65 4.24
C PRO A 282 10.62 -8.74 4.02
N SER A 283 11.50 -8.58 3.04
CA SER A 283 12.86 -9.04 3.25
C SER A 283 13.48 -8.07 4.26
N ASN A 284 12.82 -7.84 5.38
CA ASN A 284 13.40 -7.42 6.65
C ASN A 284 13.67 -8.68 7.46
N ALA A 285 13.96 -9.80 6.78
CA ALA A 285 14.87 -10.78 7.34
C ALA A 285 16.05 -10.00 7.91
N TYR A 286 16.42 -10.29 9.15
CA TYR A 286 17.47 -9.59 9.87
C TYR A 286 18.75 -9.39 9.02
N GLU A 287 19.02 -10.34 8.11
CA GLU A 287 20.11 -10.35 7.14
C GLU A 287 20.11 -9.18 6.15
N ALA A 288 18.94 -8.63 5.79
CA ALA A 288 18.81 -7.50 4.88
C ALA A 288 19.04 -6.14 5.57
N LEU A 289 18.97 -6.09 6.90
CA LEU A 289 19.21 -4.88 7.66
C LEU A 289 20.69 -4.49 7.59
N SER A 290 20.96 -3.20 7.42
CA SER A 290 22.34 -2.69 7.51
C SER A 290 22.94 -2.96 8.90
N ALA A 291 24.26 -3.09 8.99
CA ALA A 291 24.96 -3.31 10.27
C ALA A 291 24.63 -2.24 11.34
N GLN A 292 24.34 -1.01 10.91
CA GLN A 292 23.91 0.07 11.79
C GLN A 292 22.53 -0.19 12.40
N VAL A 293 21.58 -0.71 11.61
CA VAL A 293 20.23 -1.06 12.09
C VAL A 293 20.27 -2.32 12.94
N GLN A 294 21.04 -3.33 12.53
CA GLN A 294 21.21 -4.58 13.29
C GLN A 294 21.72 -4.36 14.71
N ALA A 295 22.45 -3.27 14.98
CA ALA A 295 22.94 -2.93 16.32
C ALA A 295 21.83 -2.72 17.37
N PHE A 296 20.60 -2.43 16.92
CA PHE A 296 19.42 -2.22 17.77
C PHE A 296 18.53 -3.46 17.90
N VAL A 297 18.82 -4.52 17.13
CA VAL A 297 18.04 -5.76 17.14
C VAL A 297 18.53 -6.67 18.27
N THR A 298 17.60 -7.26 19.01
CA THR A 298 17.90 -8.29 20.02
C THR A 298 17.19 -9.61 19.79
N VAL A 299 16.22 -9.65 18.87
CA VAL A 299 15.56 -10.87 18.40
C VAL A 299 15.65 -10.91 16.88
N PRO A 300 16.78 -11.40 16.32
CA PRO A 300 16.98 -11.53 14.88
C PRO A 300 16.30 -12.75 14.27
N GLU A 301 15.90 -13.73 15.08
CA GLU A 301 15.38 -15.01 14.59
C GLU A 301 14.05 -14.85 13.86
N SER A 302 13.90 -15.48 12.69
CA SER A 302 12.66 -15.40 11.90
C SER A 302 11.51 -16.22 12.49
N HIS A 303 11.79 -17.17 13.40
CA HIS A 303 10.79 -17.99 14.08
C HIS A 303 10.84 -17.74 15.59
N VAL A 304 9.82 -17.07 16.10
CA VAL A 304 9.72 -16.62 17.50
C VAL A 304 8.38 -17.07 18.09
N VAL A 305 8.38 -17.47 19.36
CA VAL A 305 7.15 -17.64 20.14
C VAL A 305 7.24 -16.75 21.38
N ILE A 306 6.32 -15.78 21.46
CA ILE A 306 6.12 -14.95 22.64
C ILE A 306 5.05 -15.63 23.49
N ARG A 307 5.42 -16.10 24.67
CA ARG A 307 4.64 -17.05 25.47
C ARG A 307 4.10 -16.43 26.76
N ASP A 308 2.90 -16.82 27.18
CA ASP A 308 2.32 -16.51 28.49
C ASP A 308 2.13 -15.00 28.76
N VAL A 309 1.63 -14.26 27.77
CA VAL A 309 1.36 -12.82 27.87
C VAL A 309 -0.10 -12.54 28.22
N VAL A 310 -0.35 -11.34 28.74
CA VAL A 310 -1.64 -10.68 28.59
C VAL A 310 -1.71 -10.10 27.17
N LEU A 311 -2.67 -10.51 26.36
CA LEU A 311 -2.85 -10.06 24.99
C LEU A 311 -3.96 -9.01 24.91
N ILE A 312 -3.62 -7.80 24.48
CA ILE A 312 -4.56 -6.79 23.98
C ILE A 312 -4.41 -6.80 22.46
N ASP A 313 -5.36 -7.37 21.74
CA ASP A 313 -5.19 -7.68 20.31
C ASP A 313 -5.47 -6.52 19.35
N GLY A 314 -5.81 -5.34 19.85
CA GLY A 314 -6.09 -4.14 19.04
C GLY A 314 -7.51 -4.06 18.48
N THR A 315 -8.37 -5.04 18.76
CA THR A 315 -9.75 -5.06 18.24
C THR A 315 -10.74 -4.19 19.06
N GLY A 316 -10.29 -3.63 20.19
CA GLY A 316 -11.15 -3.03 21.22
C GLY A 316 -11.84 -4.05 22.13
N GLY A 317 -11.71 -5.35 21.83
CA GLY A 317 -12.21 -6.44 22.65
C GLY A 317 -11.43 -6.63 23.96
N ALA A 318 -12.01 -7.38 24.90
CA ALA A 318 -11.40 -7.62 26.20
C ALA A 318 -10.05 -8.35 26.10
N ALA A 319 -9.07 -7.91 26.88
CA ALA A 319 -7.75 -8.54 26.92
C ALA A 319 -7.82 -10.01 27.39
N ARG A 320 -6.94 -10.85 26.82
CA ARG A 320 -6.88 -12.30 27.06
C ARG A 320 -5.60 -12.68 27.81
N GLU A 321 -5.72 -13.44 28.89
CA GLU A 321 -4.57 -13.84 29.72
C GLU A 321 -4.03 -15.21 29.32
N GLY A 322 -2.74 -15.45 29.58
CA GLY A 322 -2.09 -16.74 29.33
C GLY A 322 -2.04 -17.09 27.84
N MET A 323 -1.87 -16.09 26.99
CA MET A 323 -1.83 -16.24 25.53
C MET A 323 -0.39 -16.42 25.05
N SER A 324 -0.24 -17.07 23.89
CA SER A 324 1.02 -17.21 23.18
C SER A 324 0.83 -16.84 21.71
N VAL A 325 1.82 -16.13 21.16
CA VAL A 325 1.85 -15.68 19.77
C VAL A 325 3.07 -16.25 19.07
N GLU A 326 2.85 -16.98 17.99
CA GLU A 326 3.90 -17.54 17.14
C GLU A 326 4.07 -16.66 15.91
N VAL A 327 5.28 -16.14 15.75
CA VAL A 327 5.71 -15.34 14.60
C VAL A 327 6.66 -16.18 13.77
N ARG A 328 6.42 -16.23 12.45
CA ARG A 328 7.33 -16.89 11.51
C ARG A 328 7.45 -16.11 10.22
N ASP A 329 8.68 -15.75 9.88
CA ASP A 329 9.07 -15.04 8.66
C ASP A 329 8.27 -13.73 8.52
N GLY A 330 8.25 -12.95 9.60
CA GLY A 330 7.56 -11.66 9.64
C GLY A 330 6.05 -11.71 9.85
N VAL A 331 5.44 -12.89 9.88
CA VAL A 331 3.97 -13.07 9.93
C VAL A 331 3.53 -13.78 11.20
N ILE A 332 2.40 -13.35 11.77
CA ILE A 332 1.74 -14.04 12.88
C ILE A 332 1.11 -15.32 12.36
N ARG A 333 1.62 -16.48 12.79
CA ARG A 333 1.14 -17.79 12.36
C ARG A 333 0.11 -18.39 13.30
N ARG A 334 0.16 -18.01 14.57
CA ARG A 334 -0.74 -18.56 15.58
C ARG A 334 -0.91 -17.64 16.78
N VAL A 335 -2.13 -17.59 17.31
CA VAL A 335 -2.51 -16.84 18.51
C VAL A 335 -3.43 -17.75 19.32
N ASP A 336 -2.92 -18.38 20.37
CA ASP A 336 -3.63 -19.42 21.12
C ASP A 336 -3.25 -19.40 22.59
N SER A 337 -3.96 -20.17 23.42
CA SER A 337 -3.60 -20.30 24.84
C SER A 337 -2.22 -20.94 25.00
N VAL A 338 -1.53 -20.62 26.10
CA VAL A 338 -0.22 -21.19 26.44
C VAL A 338 -0.22 -22.72 26.54
N ALA A 339 -1.37 -23.33 26.78
CA ALA A 339 -1.53 -24.79 26.82
C ALA A 339 -1.58 -25.41 25.41
N ASP A 340 -2.03 -24.66 24.42
CA ASP A 340 -2.27 -25.12 23.04
C ASP A 340 -1.11 -24.75 22.09
N VAL A 341 -0.31 -23.75 22.46
CA VAL A 341 0.93 -23.40 21.76
C VAL A 341 2.09 -24.27 22.24
N GLY A 342 2.28 -25.42 21.58
CA GLY A 342 3.51 -26.19 21.69
C GLY A 342 4.72 -25.37 21.23
N VAL A 343 5.90 -25.67 21.77
CA VAL A 343 7.19 -25.05 21.40
C VAL A 343 7.73 -25.76 20.15
N PRO A 344 7.69 -25.12 18.96
CA PRO A 344 8.25 -25.71 17.75
C PRO A 344 9.78 -25.84 17.87
N GLU A 345 10.35 -26.90 17.28
CA GLU A 345 11.80 -27.06 17.23
C GLU A 345 12.43 -25.91 16.43
N GLY A 346 13.45 -25.27 17.00
CA GLY A 346 14.16 -24.15 16.36
C GLY A 346 13.57 -22.76 16.61
N ALA A 347 12.39 -22.64 17.24
CA ALA A 347 11.82 -21.34 17.57
C ALA A 347 12.52 -20.66 18.77
N ARG A 348 12.77 -19.36 18.67
CA ARG A 348 13.19 -18.52 19.80
C ARG A 348 12.02 -18.31 20.75
N ILE A 349 12.16 -18.72 22.01
CA ILE A 349 11.13 -18.51 23.03
C ILE A 349 11.40 -17.22 23.81
N ILE A 350 10.36 -16.38 23.91
CA ILE A 350 10.33 -15.19 24.74
C ILE A 350 9.26 -15.39 25.80
N GLU A 351 9.70 -15.53 27.06
CA GLU A 351 8.79 -15.68 28.19
C GLU A 351 8.20 -14.31 28.58
N GLY A 352 6.88 -14.22 28.47
CA GLY A 352 6.08 -13.00 28.65
C GLY A 352 5.24 -13.00 29.93
N ALA A 353 5.45 -13.94 30.85
CA ALA A 353 4.72 -13.99 32.13
C ALA A 353 4.79 -12.63 32.86
N GLY A 354 3.61 -12.06 33.17
CA GLY A 354 3.49 -10.73 33.80
C GLY A 354 3.77 -9.55 32.86
N GLN A 355 3.84 -9.79 31.56
CA GLN A 355 4.00 -8.79 30.50
C GLN A 355 2.74 -8.75 29.63
N THR A 356 2.59 -7.63 28.92
CA THR A 356 1.48 -7.40 27.98
C THR A 356 2.04 -7.31 26.57
N LEU A 357 1.38 -7.99 25.64
CA LEU A 357 1.61 -7.91 24.20
C LEU A 357 0.44 -7.19 23.53
N MET A 358 0.74 -6.27 22.62
CA MET A 358 -0.24 -5.57 21.79
C MET A 358 0.32 -5.34 20.37
N PRO A 359 -0.50 -4.93 19.39
CA PRO A 359 0.00 -4.52 18.08
C PRO A 359 0.96 -3.33 18.20
N GLY A 360 1.82 -3.19 17.20
CA GLY A 360 2.56 -1.95 16.93
C GLY A 360 1.61 -0.77 16.75
N LEU A 361 2.01 0.40 17.24
CA LEU A 361 1.21 1.62 17.11
C LEU A 361 1.22 2.11 15.66
N VAL A 362 0.04 2.54 15.21
CA VAL A 362 -0.20 3.16 13.91
C VAL A 362 -0.62 4.61 14.16
N MET A 363 0.33 5.54 14.06
CA MET A 363 0.15 6.93 14.52
C MET A 363 0.06 7.90 13.35
N LEU A 364 -1.05 8.62 13.22
CA LEU A 364 -1.41 9.32 11.98
C LEU A 364 -1.12 10.83 11.96
N HIS A 365 -0.54 11.38 13.02
CA HIS A 365 -0.16 12.78 13.07
C HIS A 365 1.20 12.96 13.71
N GLU A 366 2.22 12.57 12.95
CA GLU A 366 3.60 12.62 13.37
C GLU A 366 4.40 13.62 12.53
N HIS A 367 5.60 13.99 12.98
CA HIS A 367 6.44 14.88 12.18
C HIS A 367 7.87 14.41 12.25
N LEU A 368 8.65 14.68 11.20
CA LEU A 368 10.09 14.52 11.17
C LEU A 368 10.82 15.86 11.40
N PHE A 369 10.17 16.81 12.07
CA PHE A 369 10.73 18.10 12.39
C PHE A 369 10.31 18.59 13.78
N TYR A 370 11.10 19.47 14.37
CA TYR A 370 10.95 19.93 15.74
C TYR A 370 10.98 21.46 15.85
N PRO A 371 10.14 22.08 16.71
CA PRO A 371 10.08 23.52 16.87
C PRO A 371 11.33 24.06 17.60
N SER A 372 12.18 24.76 16.86
CA SER A 372 13.43 25.34 17.38
C SER A 372 13.29 26.77 17.92
N GLY A 373 12.06 27.32 17.90
CA GLY A 373 11.75 28.68 18.34
C GLY A 373 11.65 29.67 17.18
N GLU A 374 11.19 30.90 17.43
CA GLU A 374 11.04 31.94 16.39
C GLU A 374 10.22 31.53 15.14
N ARG A 375 9.23 30.62 15.31
CA ARG A 375 8.46 30.02 14.19
C ARG A 375 9.34 29.26 13.19
N ARG A 376 10.47 28.71 13.65
CA ARG A 376 11.36 27.84 12.89
C ARG A 376 11.17 26.39 13.30
N TYR A 377 11.33 25.52 12.32
CA TYR A 377 11.23 24.08 12.46
C TYR A 377 12.50 23.47 11.86
N ASN A 378 13.18 22.65 12.64
CA ASN A 378 14.37 21.94 12.20
C ASN A 378 13.97 20.52 11.82
N THR A 379 14.39 20.02 10.67
CA THR A 379 14.29 18.59 10.33
C THR A 379 15.07 17.76 11.37
N ASN A 380 14.50 16.62 11.77
CA ASN A 380 14.99 15.72 12.81
C ASN A 380 15.02 14.28 12.30
N GLU A 381 15.48 14.11 11.06
CA GLU A 381 15.56 12.86 10.30
C GLU A 381 16.41 11.78 10.97
N VAL A 382 17.31 12.16 11.89
CA VAL A 382 18.18 11.22 12.62
C VAL A 382 17.57 10.79 13.95
N SER A 383 16.97 11.73 14.70
CA SER A 383 16.56 11.47 16.08
C SER A 383 15.13 10.95 16.19
N PHE A 384 14.24 11.36 15.30
CA PHE A 384 12.82 11.04 15.41
C PHE A 384 12.47 9.61 14.97
N PRO A 385 12.95 9.08 13.83
CA PRO A 385 12.66 7.71 13.44
C PRO A 385 12.96 6.65 14.51
N PRO A 386 14.15 6.62 15.16
CA PRO A 386 14.41 5.67 16.24
C PRO A 386 13.59 5.94 17.50
N LEU A 387 13.26 7.20 17.83
CA LEU A 387 12.38 7.52 18.97
C LEU A 387 10.96 6.98 18.77
N TYR A 388 10.42 7.12 17.56
CA TYR A 388 9.10 6.59 17.22
C TYR A 388 9.06 5.07 17.41
N LEU A 389 10.03 4.37 16.82
CA LEU A 389 10.10 2.92 16.97
C LEU A 389 10.32 2.51 18.43
N ALA A 390 11.17 3.23 19.18
CA ALA A 390 11.38 2.97 20.61
C ALA A 390 10.09 3.05 21.43
N GLY A 391 9.21 4.02 21.11
CA GLY A 391 7.92 4.18 21.78
C GLY A 391 6.80 3.30 21.24
N GLY A 392 7.12 2.29 20.43
CA GLY A 392 6.18 1.29 19.94
C GLY A 392 5.48 1.64 18.63
N VAL A 393 5.86 2.74 17.97
CA VAL A 393 5.31 3.11 16.66
C VAL A 393 6.00 2.28 15.58
N THR A 394 5.25 1.40 14.93
CA THR A 394 5.75 0.58 13.81
C THR A 394 5.33 1.14 12.47
N THR A 395 4.24 1.92 12.44
CA THR A 395 3.75 2.65 11.27
C THR A 395 3.35 4.07 11.67
N MET A 396 3.71 5.06 10.85
CA MET A 396 3.29 6.43 11.06
C MET A 396 2.87 7.10 9.76
N ARG A 397 1.98 8.10 9.86
CA ARG A 397 1.77 9.11 8.82
C ARG A 397 2.33 10.45 9.29
N THR A 398 3.10 11.12 8.45
CA THR A 398 3.48 12.50 8.76
C THR A 398 2.24 13.40 8.72
N GLY A 399 1.94 14.21 9.73
CA GLY A 399 0.79 15.11 9.78
C GLY A 399 1.03 16.40 9.01
N GLY A 400 1.66 16.35 7.83
CA GLY A 400 2.11 17.49 7.03
C GLY A 400 3.63 17.73 7.14
N SER A 401 4.24 18.08 6.01
CA SER A 401 5.70 18.17 5.89
C SER A 401 6.20 19.60 5.64
N VAL A 402 7.37 19.93 6.20
CA VAL A 402 8.12 21.17 5.91
C VAL A 402 9.42 20.93 5.16
N ASP A 403 9.77 19.65 4.93
CA ASP A 403 10.95 19.20 4.21
C ASP A 403 10.69 17.83 3.55
N THR A 404 9.76 17.81 2.61
CA THR A 404 9.17 16.58 2.06
C THR A 404 10.16 15.69 1.33
N TYR A 405 11.21 16.26 0.72
CA TYR A 405 12.27 15.46 0.11
C TYR A 405 13.03 14.64 1.16
N THR A 406 13.28 15.23 2.33
CA THR A 406 13.91 14.50 3.45
C THR A 406 12.96 13.43 3.97
N ASP A 407 11.67 13.73 4.16
CA ASP A 407 10.68 12.74 4.62
C ASP A 407 10.61 11.52 3.68
N LEU A 408 10.53 11.74 2.36
CA LEU A 408 10.55 10.68 1.34
C LEU A 408 11.85 9.87 1.39
N ARG A 409 12.98 10.53 1.62
CA ARG A 409 14.29 9.87 1.70
C ARG A 409 14.43 9.03 2.98
N VAL A 410 13.91 9.52 4.10
CA VAL A 410 13.84 8.78 5.37
C VAL A 410 12.98 7.55 5.21
N ARG A 411 11.77 7.69 4.65
CA ARG A 411 10.89 6.55 4.32
C ARG A 411 11.66 5.49 3.53
N GLN A 412 12.27 5.88 2.42
CA GLN A 412 13.06 4.97 1.59
C GLN A 412 14.20 4.29 2.37
N HIS A 413 14.92 5.02 3.22
CA HIS A 413 16.02 4.44 3.99
C HIS A 413 15.55 3.46 5.05
N VAL A 414 14.37 3.68 5.62
CA VAL A 414 13.74 2.74 6.55
C VAL A 414 13.26 1.49 5.80
N GLU A 415 12.58 1.66 4.66
CA GLU A 415 12.10 0.56 3.80
C GLU A 415 13.25 -0.34 3.34
N GLU A 416 14.40 0.24 2.99
CA GLU A 416 15.60 -0.49 2.57
C GLU A 416 16.44 -1.05 3.75
N GLY A 417 15.98 -0.95 5.00
CA GLY A 417 16.71 -1.45 6.17
C GLY A 417 18.02 -0.70 6.48
N ARG A 418 18.19 0.51 5.92
CA ARG A 418 19.40 1.35 6.08
C ARG A 418 19.26 2.37 7.22
N MET A 419 18.05 2.58 7.73
CA MET A 419 17.76 3.47 8.85
C MET A 419 16.74 2.81 9.78
N VAL A 420 16.87 3.05 11.08
CA VAL A 420 15.87 2.59 12.05
C VAL A 420 14.68 3.54 12.03
N GLY A 421 13.47 2.98 11.95
CA GLY A 421 12.24 3.74 12.14
C GLY A 421 10.97 2.94 11.83
N PRO A 422 9.79 3.51 12.11
CA PRO A 422 8.52 2.98 11.62
C PRO A 422 8.43 3.06 10.08
N ASP A 423 7.52 2.31 9.48
CA ASP A 423 7.07 2.59 8.11
C ASP A 423 6.38 3.94 8.07
N ILE A 424 6.61 4.72 7.01
CA ILE A 424 6.22 6.13 6.95
C ILE A 424 5.33 6.39 5.74
N ASP A 425 4.05 6.65 5.98
CA ASP A 425 3.18 7.30 5.03
C ASP A 425 3.51 8.80 4.99
N VAL A 426 3.98 9.28 3.84
CA VAL A 426 4.51 10.64 3.72
C VAL A 426 3.42 11.57 3.15
N THR A 427 2.97 12.48 4.00
CA THR A 427 2.17 13.63 3.59
C THR A 427 3.04 14.65 2.87
N GLY A 428 2.53 15.21 1.78
CA GLY A 428 3.16 16.31 1.05
C GLY A 428 3.29 17.59 1.89
N PRO A 429 3.88 18.66 1.32
CA PRO A 429 3.91 19.92 2.02
C PRO A 429 2.49 20.49 2.21
N TYR A 430 2.33 21.32 3.23
CA TYR A 430 1.05 21.90 3.62
C TYR A 430 0.36 22.65 2.49
N LEU A 431 -0.96 22.45 2.37
CA LEU A 431 -1.84 23.28 1.55
C LEU A 431 -2.31 24.46 2.41
N GLU A 432 -1.56 25.56 2.38
CA GLU A 432 -1.83 26.76 3.19
C GLU A 432 -2.21 27.94 2.31
N GLY A 433 -3.13 28.77 2.78
CA GLY A 433 -3.55 29.99 2.08
C GLY A 433 -2.63 31.19 2.32
N PRO A 434 -2.87 32.31 1.61
CA PRO A 434 -2.06 33.51 1.76
C PRO A 434 -2.08 34.09 3.18
N GLY A 435 -0.90 34.49 3.67
CA GLY A 435 -0.75 35.09 5.01
C GLY A 435 -0.31 34.11 6.11
N GLY A 436 -0.04 32.84 5.76
CA GLY A 436 0.48 31.82 6.68
C GLY A 436 1.76 32.26 7.40
N PHE A 437 1.90 31.86 8.66
CA PHE A 437 2.99 32.33 9.53
C PHE A 437 4.24 31.44 9.54
N VAL A 438 4.13 30.20 9.04
CA VAL A 438 5.26 29.25 8.96
C VAL A 438 5.94 29.42 7.61
N ARG A 439 7.19 29.88 7.63
CA ARG A 439 7.91 30.27 6.41
C ARG A 439 8.22 29.12 5.45
N ALA A 440 8.26 27.89 5.96
CA ALA A 440 8.53 26.71 5.16
C ALA A 440 7.29 26.17 4.42
N MET A 441 6.08 26.63 4.80
CA MET A 441 4.84 26.22 4.13
C MET A 441 4.63 27.05 2.86
N PRO A 442 4.35 26.41 1.71
CA PRO A 442 3.97 27.13 0.51
C PRO A 442 2.60 27.79 0.70
N GLN A 443 2.37 28.91 0.01
CA GLN A 443 1.09 29.62 0.03
C GLN A 443 0.41 29.45 -1.34
N LEU A 444 -0.76 28.82 -1.34
CA LEU A 444 -1.58 28.53 -2.51
C LEU A 444 -2.75 29.51 -2.52
N SER A 445 -2.93 30.23 -3.63
CA SER A 445 -3.92 31.32 -3.72
C SER A 445 -5.06 31.02 -4.70
N THR A 446 -4.97 29.92 -5.46
CA THR A 446 -5.96 29.58 -6.49
C THR A 446 -6.19 28.08 -6.62
N PRO A 447 -7.39 27.65 -7.09
CA PRO A 447 -7.67 26.26 -7.44
C PRO A 447 -6.64 25.60 -8.37
N ASP A 448 -6.18 26.30 -9.40
CA ASP A 448 -5.24 25.73 -10.39
C ASP A 448 -3.84 25.53 -9.80
N GLU A 449 -3.39 26.45 -8.94
CA GLU A 449 -2.15 26.28 -8.17
C GLU A 449 -2.25 25.05 -7.27
N ALA A 450 -3.37 24.86 -6.58
CA ALA A 450 -3.57 23.69 -5.72
C ALA A 450 -3.55 22.37 -6.50
N ARG A 451 -4.25 22.29 -7.65
CA ARG A 451 -4.21 21.07 -8.51
C ARG A 451 -2.80 20.79 -9.02
N ALA A 452 -2.09 21.79 -9.51
CA ALA A 452 -0.73 21.62 -10.00
C ALA A 452 0.22 21.18 -8.87
N PHE A 453 0.07 21.76 -7.69
CA PHE A 453 0.86 21.45 -6.51
C PHE A 453 0.65 20.01 -6.03
N VAL A 454 -0.61 19.58 -5.89
CA VAL A 454 -0.97 18.21 -5.53
C VAL A 454 -0.39 17.22 -6.54
N ASN A 455 -0.63 17.43 -7.83
CA ASN A 455 -0.13 16.52 -8.87
C ASN A 455 1.39 16.40 -8.87
N PHE A 456 2.11 17.52 -8.74
CA PHE A 456 3.57 17.51 -8.68
C PHE A 456 4.09 16.63 -7.53
N TRP A 457 3.56 16.80 -6.32
CA TRP A 457 4.04 16.03 -5.16
C TRP A 457 3.63 14.58 -5.19
N MET A 458 2.46 14.26 -5.75
CA MET A 458 2.08 12.87 -6.00
C MET A 458 3.03 12.20 -6.99
N ASP A 459 3.52 12.93 -8.01
CA ASP A 459 4.56 12.42 -8.92
C ASP A 459 5.91 12.19 -8.22
N GLN A 460 6.13 12.77 -7.03
CA GLN A 460 7.31 12.52 -6.19
C GLN A 460 7.10 11.35 -5.21
N GLY A 461 5.89 10.79 -5.12
CA GLY A 461 5.58 9.64 -4.28
C GLY A 461 5.05 9.96 -2.88
N VAL A 462 4.45 11.15 -2.67
CA VAL A 462 3.62 11.42 -1.47
C VAL A 462 2.24 10.77 -1.65
N THR A 463 1.61 10.40 -0.53
CA THR A 463 0.36 9.61 -0.51
C THR A 463 -0.81 10.36 0.12
N SER A 464 -0.56 11.49 0.77
CA SER A 464 -1.60 12.35 1.36
C SER A 464 -1.17 13.82 1.43
N PHE A 465 -2.12 14.71 1.74
CA PHE A 465 -1.88 16.16 1.91
C PHE A 465 -2.57 16.67 3.17
N LYS A 466 -2.05 17.76 3.75
CA LYS A 466 -2.70 18.45 4.87
C LYS A 466 -2.96 19.91 4.55
N ALA A 467 -4.23 20.27 4.57
CA ALA A 467 -4.73 21.63 4.51
C ALA A 467 -4.55 22.37 5.83
N TYR A 468 -4.26 23.66 5.73
CA TYR A 468 -3.95 24.50 6.89
C TYR A 468 -4.80 25.76 6.95
N ASN A 469 -4.62 26.49 8.04
CA ASN A 469 -5.56 27.45 8.62
C ASN A 469 -6.24 28.41 7.65
N LEU A 470 -5.53 28.95 6.66
CA LEU A 470 -5.97 30.09 5.86
C LEU A 470 -6.39 29.71 4.43
N ILE A 471 -6.39 28.43 4.08
CA ILE A 471 -6.88 27.99 2.77
C ILE A 471 -8.37 28.34 2.61
N ASP A 472 -8.76 28.81 1.43
CA ASP A 472 -10.18 29.04 1.12
C ASP A 472 -10.85 27.78 0.56
N ARG A 473 -12.19 27.73 0.61
CA ARG A 473 -12.97 26.56 0.17
C ARG A 473 -12.75 26.19 -1.30
N ALA A 474 -12.56 27.17 -2.18
CA ALA A 474 -12.36 26.91 -3.60
C ALA A 474 -11.01 26.23 -3.86
N THR A 475 -9.97 26.69 -3.18
CA THR A 475 -8.60 26.14 -3.26
C THR A 475 -8.53 24.77 -2.59
N LEU A 476 -9.15 24.60 -1.42
CA LEU A 476 -9.24 23.29 -0.75
C LEU A 476 -10.00 22.28 -1.61
N GLY A 477 -11.18 22.63 -2.12
CA GLY A 477 -11.99 21.72 -2.95
C GLY A 477 -11.24 21.24 -4.20
N ALA A 478 -10.47 22.11 -4.83
CA ALA A 478 -9.64 21.73 -5.98
C ALA A 478 -8.45 20.83 -5.61
N ALA A 479 -7.88 21.00 -4.41
CA ALA A 479 -6.85 20.11 -3.90
C ALA A 479 -7.40 18.71 -3.60
N ILE A 480 -8.58 18.63 -2.95
CA ILE A 480 -9.29 17.39 -2.67
C ILE A 480 -9.60 16.66 -3.98
N GLU A 481 -10.20 17.35 -4.96
CA GLU A 481 -10.49 16.80 -6.28
C GLU A 481 -9.24 16.18 -6.94
N ALA A 482 -8.11 16.88 -6.92
CA ALA A 482 -6.87 16.41 -7.52
C ALA A 482 -6.24 15.22 -6.77
N ALA A 483 -6.30 15.23 -5.43
CA ALA A 483 -5.75 14.15 -4.60
C ALA A 483 -6.59 12.87 -4.76
N HIS A 484 -7.92 12.99 -4.64
CA HIS A 484 -8.86 11.88 -4.78
C HIS A 484 -8.82 11.24 -6.16
N ALA A 485 -8.64 12.03 -7.23
CA ALA A 485 -8.49 11.51 -8.60
C ALA A 485 -7.29 10.55 -8.77
N ARG A 486 -6.37 10.52 -7.79
CA ARG A 486 -5.18 9.67 -7.76
C ARG A 486 -5.10 8.81 -6.49
N GLY A 487 -6.21 8.69 -5.75
CA GLY A 487 -6.30 7.84 -4.56
C GLY A 487 -5.59 8.38 -3.30
N ALA A 488 -5.18 9.65 -3.28
CA ALA A 488 -4.56 10.26 -2.10
C ALA A 488 -5.60 10.94 -1.20
N LYS A 489 -5.36 10.92 0.11
CA LYS A 489 -6.23 11.55 1.12
C LYS A 489 -5.81 12.99 1.44
N VAL A 490 -6.76 13.84 1.83
CA VAL A 490 -6.52 15.21 2.31
C VAL A 490 -7.04 15.37 3.74
N THR A 491 -6.16 15.84 4.62
CA THR A 491 -6.49 16.16 6.02
C THR A 491 -6.50 17.66 6.29
N GLY A 492 -6.95 18.10 7.46
CA GLY A 492 -7.07 19.53 7.74
C GLY A 492 -6.91 19.96 9.19
N HIS A 493 -6.10 21.00 9.40
CA HIS A 493 -6.22 21.91 10.55
C HIS A 493 -6.81 23.22 10.03
N LEU A 494 -8.14 23.35 10.12
CA LEU A 494 -8.90 24.39 9.43
C LEU A 494 -9.58 25.33 10.42
N CYS A 495 -9.33 26.63 10.31
CA CYS A 495 -10.11 27.66 11.00
C CYS A 495 -10.90 28.57 10.05
N SER A 496 -10.47 28.73 8.80
CA SER A 496 -11.20 29.49 7.76
C SER A 496 -12.45 28.74 7.27
N ILE A 497 -12.43 27.42 7.33
CA ILE A 497 -13.46 26.49 6.88
C ILE A 497 -13.92 25.70 8.10
N THR A 498 -15.24 25.57 8.31
CA THR A 498 -15.74 24.77 9.43
C THR A 498 -15.58 23.27 9.13
N TYR A 499 -15.66 22.42 10.14
CA TYR A 499 -15.57 20.97 9.94
C TYR A 499 -16.70 20.46 9.06
N ARG A 500 -17.92 20.97 9.24
CA ARG A 500 -19.07 20.66 8.39
C ARG A 500 -18.85 21.05 6.92
N GLU A 501 -18.33 22.25 6.68
CA GLU A 501 -18.00 22.71 5.31
C GLU A 501 -16.87 21.88 4.69
N ALA A 502 -15.87 21.48 5.48
CA ALA A 502 -14.78 20.65 4.99
C ALA A 502 -15.26 19.23 4.62
N ALA A 503 -16.16 18.65 5.42
CA ALA A 503 -16.83 17.39 5.10
C ALA A 503 -17.65 17.49 3.80
N ASP A 504 -18.40 18.58 3.59
CA ASP A 504 -19.14 18.83 2.35
C ASP A 504 -18.23 18.91 1.11
N LEU A 505 -16.94 19.26 1.30
CA LEU A 505 -15.94 19.29 0.23
C LEU A 505 -15.25 17.93 0.01
N GLY A 506 -15.50 16.95 0.87
CA GLY A 506 -14.88 15.61 0.79
C GLY A 506 -13.54 15.49 1.53
N ILE A 507 -13.31 16.23 2.61
CA ILE A 507 -12.10 16.03 3.42
C ILE A 507 -12.11 14.65 4.09
N ASP A 508 -10.97 13.96 4.11
CA ASP A 508 -10.88 12.58 4.64
C ASP A 508 -10.68 12.56 6.17
N ASN A 509 -9.98 13.57 6.71
CA ASN A 509 -9.61 13.59 8.12
C ASN A 509 -9.42 15.01 8.66
N LEU A 510 -9.85 15.26 9.89
CA LEU A 510 -9.64 16.51 10.58
C LEU A 510 -8.72 16.32 11.78
N GLU A 511 -7.76 17.23 11.89
CA GLU A 511 -6.64 17.10 12.81
C GLU A 511 -6.88 17.86 14.12
N HIS A 512 -6.28 17.36 15.19
CA HIS A 512 -6.30 17.96 16.53
C HIS A 512 -7.66 17.89 17.24
N GLY A 513 -8.37 16.78 17.08
CA GLY A 513 -9.69 16.61 17.70
C GLY A 513 -10.67 17.65 17.17
N PHE A 514 -11.26 18.42 18.09
CA PHE A 514 -12.13 19.56 17.77
C PHE A 514 -11.50 20.91 18.09
N PHE A 515 -10.18 20.94 18.33
CA PHE A 515 -9.46 22.16 18.71
C PHE A 515 -9.58 23.28 17.67
N ALA A 516 -9.55 22.92 16.38
CA ALA A 516 -9.59 23.86 15.28
C ALA A 516 -11.01 24.19 14.80
N ALA A 517 -12.04 23.44 15.26
CA ALA A 517 -13.39 23.52 14.73
C ALA A 517 -14.04 24.91 14.93
N THR A 518 -14.52 25.53 13.86
CA THR A 518 -15.16 26.85 13.94
C THR A 518 -16.68 26.82 13.78
N ASP A 519 -17.26 25.62 13.75
CA ASP A 519 -18.69 25.34 13.51
C ASP A 519 -19.62 26.06 14.49
N TRP A 520 -19.15 26.33 15.72
CA TRP A 520 -19.94 26.94 16.79
C TRP A 520 -19.59 28.39 17.07
N VAL A 521 -18.79 29.04 16.21
CA VAL A 521 -18.50 30.46 16.36
C VAL A 521 -19.63 31.29 15.76
N GLU A 522 -20.27 32.12 16.58
CA GLU A 522 -21.30 33.05 16.14
C GLU A 522 -20.73 34.05 15.11
N ASP A 523 -21.50 34.33 14.06
CA ASP A 523 -21.12 35.23 12.96
C ASP A 523 -19.80 34.87 12.24
N LYS A 524 -19.42 33.58 12.23
CA LYS A 524 -18.25 33.09 11.49
C LYS A 524 -18.32 33.52 10.02
N GLN A 525 -17.33 34.31 9.61
CA GLN A 525 -17.22 34.76 8.23
C GLN A 525 -16.69 33.62 7.35
N PRO A 526 -17.21 33.44 6.12
CA PRO A 526 -16.71 32.41 5.22
C PRO A 526 -15.25 32.66 4.87
N ASP A 527 -14.45 31.58 4.84
CA ASP A 527 -13.03 31.59 4.45
C ASP A 527 -12.13 32.48 5.34
N VAL A 528 -12.58 32.83 6.55
CA VAL A 528 -11.83 33.68 7.50
C VAL A 528 -11.78 33.03 8.87
N CYS A 529 -10.58 32.89 9.42
CA CYS A 529 -10.41 32.40 10.78
C CYS A 529 -10.97 33.38 11.80
N PRO A 530 -11.91 32.96 12.66
CA PRO A 530 -12.45 33.83 13.70
C PRO A 530 -11.45 34.01 14.85
N GLN A 531 -11.61 35.09 15.61
CA GLN A 531 -10.91 35.27 16.88
C GLN A 531 -11.73 34.68 18.02
N GLY A 532 -11.07 34.08 19.01
CA GLY A 532 -11.71 33.71 20.28
C GLY A 532 -12.60 32.46 20.25
N ALA A 533 -12.43 31.55 19.28
CA ALA A 533 -13.21 30.30 19.16
C ALA A 533 -13.23 29.45 20.46
N GLN A 534 -12.24 29.59 21.33
CA GLN A 534 -12.20 28.85 22.59
C GLN A 534 -13.44 29.04 23.48
N GLN A 535 -14.04 30.24 23.46
CA GLN A 535 -15.21 30.50 24.28
C GLN A 535 -16.44 29.74 23.79
N SER A 536 -16.61 29.56 22.46
CA SER A 536 -17.75 28.81 21.93
C SER A 536 -17.74 27.35 22.37
N TYR A 537 -16.56 26.72 22.49
CA TYR A 537 -16.46 25.36 23.01
C TYR A 537 -16.88 25.27 24.48
N LEU A 538 -16.47 26.21 25.31
CA LEU A 538 -16.77 26.19 26.75
C LEU A 538 -18.26 26.34 27.03
N ASP A 539 -18.96 27.07 26.16
CA ASP A 539 -20.40 27.33 26.29
C ASP A 539 -21.26 26.29 25.56
N LEU A 540 -20.68 25.47 24.68
CA LEU A 540 -21.39 24.46 23.90
C LEU A 540 -21.95 23.34 24.79
N ASP A 541 -23.22 23.01 24.64
CA ASP A 541 -23.81 21.80 25.21
C ASP A 541 -23.61 20.61 24.27
N LEU A 542 -22.95 19.55 24.74
CA LEU A 542 -22.62 18.37 23.92
C LEU A 542 -23.84 17.47 23.67
N GLU A 543 -24.95 17.68 24.39
CA GLU A 543 -26.22 16.99 24.12
C GLU A 543 -27.11 17.76 23.14
N SER A 544 -26.68 18.95 22.71
CA SER A 544 -27.47 19.82 21.82
C SER A 544 -27.35 19.40 20.36
N ARG A 545 -28.41 19.66 19.57
CA ARG A 545 -28.38 19.47 18.11
C ARG A 545 -27.26 20.26 17.43
N ALA A 546 -26.85 21.41 17.97
CA ALA A 546 -25.74 22.17 17.43
C ALA A 546 -24.41 21.38 17.42
N PHE A 547 -24.19 20.51 18.40
CA PHE A 547 -23.03 19.62 18.43
C PHE A 547 -23.33 18.30 17.69
N THR A 548 -24.42 17.63 18.03
CA THR A 548 -24.70 16.28 17.47
C THR A 548 -24.90 16.30 15.97
N ASP A 549 -25.44 17.38 15.38
CA ASP A 549 -25.59 17.51 13.92
C ASP A 549 -24.23 17.53 13.22
N VAL A 550 -23.21 18.15 13.82
CA VAL A 550 -21.85 18.17 13.26
C VAL A 550 -21.24 16.78 13.35
N ILE A 551 -21.37 16.10 14.49
CA ILE A 551 -20.87 14.73 14.68
C ILE A 551 -21.53 13.76 13.69
N GLU A 552 -22.86 13.76 13.61
CA GLU A 552 -23.63 12.94 12.66
C GLU A 552 -23.19 13.23 11.21
N HIS A 553 -22.94 14.49 10.87
CA HIS A 553 -22.51 14.90 9.53
C HIS A 553 -21.09 14.43 9.20
N LEU A 554 -20.15 14.50 10.15
CA LEU A 554 -18.79 13.99 9.95
C LEU A 554 -18.79 12.48 9.73
N ILE A 555 -19.54 11.74 10.55
CA ILE A 555 -19.67 10.29 10.43
C ILE A 555 -20.32 9.90 9.10
N ALA A 556 -21.38 10.61 8.69
CA ALA A 556 -22.08 10.32 7.44
C ALA A 556 -21.25 10.59 6.17
N ASN A 557 -20.15 11.33 6.29
CA ASN A 557 -19.20 11.60 5.21
C ASN A 557 -17.86 10.87 5.41
N ASP A 558 -17.82 9.86 6.30
CA ASP A 558 -16.65 9.04 6.57
C ASP A 558 -15.39 9.84 7.00
N VAL A 559 -15.59 10.99 7.66
CA VAL A 559 -14.50 11.87 8.09
C VAL A 559 -13.90 11.36 9.40
N ALA A 560 -12.64 10.96 9.38
CA ALA A 560 -11.91 10.57 10.59
C ALA A 560 -11.47 11.80 11.42
N ILE A 561 -11.33 11.65 12.73
CA ILE A 561 -10.77 12.68 13.61
C ILE A 561 -9.46 12.18 14.24
N THR A 562 -8.39 12.98 14.15
CA THR A 562 -7.12 12.63 14.82
C THR A 562 -7.02 13.28 16.18
N SER A 563 -7.02 12.46 17.24
CA SER A 563 -6.69 12.89 18.59
C SER A 563 -5.21 13.26 18.68
N THR A 564 -4.93 14.51 19.09
CA THR A 564 -3.59 14.98 19.43
C THR A 564 -3.59 15.67 20.80
N LEU A 565 -4.22 15.03 21.80
CA LEU A 565 -4.40 15.59 23.14
C LEU A 565 -3.06 16.01 23.82
N ASN A 566 -1.94 15.42 23.42
CA ASN A 566 -0.59 15.84 23.82
C ASN A 566 -0.34 17.35 23.59
N VAL A 567 -0.82 17.88 22.47
CA VAL A 567 -0.68 19.30 22.11
C VAL A 567 -1.56 20.19 22.98
N VAL A 568 -2.70 19.67 23.42
CA VAL A 568 -3.69 20.42 24.20
C VAL A 568 -3.34 20.39 25.69
N GLU A 569 -2.86 19.26 26.21
CA GLU A 569 -2.66 19.05 27.64
C GLU A 569 -1.70 20.07 28.26
N ARG A 570 -0.68 20.53 27.52
CA ARG A 570 0.29 21.53 28.00
C ARG A 570 -0.32 22.85 28.46
N SER A 571 -1.55 23.15 28.03
CA SER A 571 -2.27 24.37 28.41
C SER A 571 -3.02 24.21 29.73
N ALA A 572 -3.25 22.97 30.18
CA ALA A 572 -3.93 22.66 31.43
C ALA A 572 -3.01 22.80 32.65
N GLN A 573 -3.61 23.01 33.81
CA GLN A 573 -2.92 23.09 35.10
C GLN A 573 -2.46 21.70 35.56
N ASP A 574 -1.42 21.69 36.41
CA ASP A 574 -0.97 20.52 37.18
C ASP A 574 -0.68 19.26 36.33
N ARG A 575 -0.31 19.45 35.06
CA ARG A 575 0.14 18.35 34.19
C ARG A 575 1.60 17.99 34.49
N PRO A 576 1.94 16.69 34.49
CA PRO A 576 3.32 16.29 34.68
C PRO A 576 4.20 16.81 33.54
N PRO A 577 5.46 17.20 33.80
CA PRO A 577 6.40 17.46 32.72
C PRO A 577 6.67 16.17 31.93
N PRO A 578 7.28 16.27 30.73
CA PRO A 578 7.78 15.10 30.02
C PRO A 578 8.69 14.25 30.91
N PRO A 579 8.66 12.91 30.74
CA PRO A 579 9.48 12.00 31.54
C PRO A 579 10.98 12.31 31.39
N GLU A 580 11.80 11.78 32.30
CA GLU A 580 13.23 12.04 32.30
C GLU A 580 13.92 11.75 30.97
N GLY A 581 13.67 10.58 30.38
CA GLY A 581 14.23 10.22 29.08
C GLY A 581 13.84 11.21 27.96
N ALA A 582 12.61 11.71 27.94
CA ALA A 582 12.18 12.75 26.99
C ALA A 582 12.97 14.05 27.19
N ARG A 583 13.17 14.45 28.45
CA ARG A 583 13.98 15.63 28.78
C ARG A 583 15.45 15.43 28.40
N GLU A 584 15.99 14.23 28.52
CA GLU A 584 17.36 13.90 28.13
C GLU A 584 17.55 13.82 26.61
N ALA A 585 16.52 13.41 25.86
CA ALA A 585 16.53 13.40 24.40
C ALA A 585 16.64 14.82 23.81
N ILE A 586 15.99 15.80 24.45
CA ILE A 586 16.03 17.21 24.03
C ILE A 586 17.43 17.78 24.20
N LEU A 587 17.93 18.42 23.14
CA LEU A 587 19.16 19.21 23.17
C LEU A 587 19.21 20.16 24.39
N PRO A 588 20.34 20.23 25.12
CA PRO A 588 20.45 21.01 26.35
C PRO A 588 20.00 22.48 26.22
N GLN A 589 20.28 23.11 25.08
CA GLN A 589 19.89 24.50 24.79
C GLN A 589 18.37 24.68 24.69
N PHE A 590 17.65 23.73 24.11
CA PHE A 590 16.19 23.81 24.02
C PHE A 590 15.54 23.40 25.32
N ARG A 591 16.08 22.35 25.97
CA ARG A 591 15.57 21.81 27.23
C ARG A 591 15.37 22.89 28.29
N SER A 592 16.37 23.74 28.50
CA SER A 592 16.31 24.79 29.53
C SER A 592 15.17 25.78 29.28
N ARG A 593 14.99 26.20 28.02
CA ARG A 593 13.90 27.09 27.59
C ARG A 593 12.52 26.43 27.78
N ILE A 594 12.40 25.16 27.38
CA ILE A 594 11.15 24.40 27.45
C ILE A 594 10.75 24.17 28.89
N MET A 595 11.67 23.71 29.75
CA MET A 595 11.39 23.49 31.17
C MET A 595 11.00 24.81 31.87
N ALA A 596 11.65 25.93 31.54
CA ALA A 596 11.26 27.23 32.06
C ALA A 596 9.86 27.69 31.58
N SER A 597 9.43 27.27 30.38
CA SER A 597 8.07 27.51 29.88
C SER A 597 7.02 26.65 30.59
N LEU A 598 7.35 25.39 30.87
CA LEU A 598 6.49 24.44 31.57
C LEU A 598 6.32 24.78 33.06
N ALA A 599 7.34 25.36 33.70
CA ALA A 599 7.27 25.80 35.09
C ALA A 599 6.36 27.03 35.30
N ARG A 600 5.87 27.67 34.23
CA ARG A 600 4.96 28.82 34.35
C ARG A 600 3.57 28.34 34.76
N PRO A 601 2.93 28.97 35.76
CA PRO A 601 1.57 28.64 36.13
C PRO A 601 0.62 28.74 34.92
N ARG A 602 -0.23 27.73 34.75
CA ARG A 602 -1.32 27.75 33.77
C ARG A 602 -2.61 28.24 34.43
N GLY A 603 -3.54 28.74 33.63
CA GLY A 603 -4.87 29.17 34.09
C GLY A 603 -5.89 28.04 33.99
N GLU A 604 -6.98 28.15 34.74
CA GLU A 604 -8.06 27.15 34.78
C GLU A 604 -8.73 26.94 33.42
N THR A 605 -8.78 27.97 32.58
CA THR A 605 -9.35 27.90 31.22
C THR A 605 -8.75 26.78 30.39
N GLY A 606 -7.43 26.56 30.48
CA GLY A 606 -6.77 25.50 29.72
C GLY A 606 -7.19 24.10 30.19
N THR A 607 -7.39 23.92 31.50
CA THR A 607 -7.91 22.68 32.08
C THR A 607 -9.34 22.41 31.61
N ARG A 608 -10.20 23.43 31.66
CA ARG A 608 -11.59 23.32 31.18
C ARG A 608 -11.67 23.01 29.69
N LEU A 609 -10.80 23.62 28.88
CA LEU A 609 -10.71 23.34 27.45
C LEU A 609 -10.25 21.91 27.18
N LEU A 610 -9.20 21.42 27.86
CA LEU A 610 -8.75 20.03 27.74
C LEU A 610 -9.89 19.05 28.03
N GLN A 611 -10.60 19.24 29.14
CA GLN A 611 -11.76 18.43 29.51
C GLN A 611 -12.85 18.48 28.44
N LYS A 612 -13.08 19.66 27.85
CA LYS A 612 -14.08 19.83 26.79
C LYS A 612 -13.69 19.07 25.51
N TYR A 613 -12.45 19.20 25.06
CA TYR A 613 -11.97 18.48 23.88
C TYR A 613 -11.97 16.96 24.09
N MET A 614 -11.55 16.48 25.26
CA MET A 614 -11.66 15.06 25.64
C MET A 614 -13.11 14.56 25.56
N ALA A 615 -14.06 15.34 26.09
CA ALA A 615 -15.47 14.99 26.04
C ALA A 615 -16.03 14.99 24.60
N MET A 616 -15.58 15.91 23.74
CA MET A 616 -15.98 15.95 22.33
C MET A 616 -15.42 14.75 21.55
N GLU A 617 -14.13 14.41 21.74
CA GLU A 617 -13.52 13.23 21.13
C GLU A 617 -14.20 11.94 21.60
N LYS A 618 -14.52 11.84 22.91
CA LYS A 618 -15.28 10.70 23.45
C LYS A 618 -16.67 10.59 22.84
N ALA A 619 -17.39 11.70 22.72
CA ALA A 619 -18.72 11.71 22.12
C ALA A 619 -18.70 11.32 20.64
N PHE A 620 -17.69 11.74 19.89
CA PHE A 620 -17.49 11.32 18.50
C PHE A 620 -17.22 9.81 18.39
N TYR A 621 -16.32 9.27 19.21
CA TYR A 621 -16.05 7.83 19.27
C TYR A 621 -17.30 7.03 19.66
N ASP A 622 -18.03 7.45 20.71
CA ASP A 622 -19.24 6.77 21.18
C ASP A 622 -20.38 6.79 20.15
N ALA A 623 -20.42 7.81 19.28
CA ALA A 623 -21.36 7.90 18.18
C ALA A 623 -20.99 6.98 16.98
N GLY A 624 -19.86 6.27 17.05
CA GLY A 624 -19.36 5.39 15.98
C GLY A 624 -18.43 6.09 14.99
N GLY A 625 -17.88 7.25 15.33
CA GLY A 625 -16.92 7.96 14.50
C GLY A 625 -15.51 7.35 14.56
N THR A 626 -14.80 7.42 13.44
CA THR A 626 -13.42 6.91 13.29
C THR A 626 -12.42 7.85 13.97
N LEU A 627 -12.17 7.62 15.26
CA LEU A 627 -11.12 8.32 16.01
C LEU A 627 -9.77 7.61 15.79
N VAL A 628 -8.75 8.36 15.39
CA VAL A 628 -7.36 7.89 15.22
C VAL A 628 -6.41 8.69 16.11
N ALA A 629 -5.19 8.21 16.34
CA ALA A 629 -4.23 8.84 17.25
C ALA A 629 -3.01 9.47 16.56
N GLY A 630 -2.46 10.52 17.16
CA GLY A 630 -1.18 11.13 16.81
C GLY A 630 -0.69 12.06 17.94
N ILE A 631 0.56 12.50 17.90
CA ILE A 631 1.10 13.36 18.98
C ILE A 631 1.42 14.78 18.56
N ASP A 632 1.63 15.03 17.26
CA ASP A 632 2.05 16.32 16.71
C ASP A 632 3.22 16.96 17.51
N PRO A 633 4.48 16.52 17.31
CA PRO A 633 5.64 17.01 18.06
C PRO A 633 6.06 18.45 17.70
N THR A 634 5.12 19.30 17.26
CA THR A 634 5.34 20.71 16.89
C THR A 634 4.98 21.70 18.00
N GLY A 635 4.54 21.21 19.17
CA GLY A 635 4.09 21.98 20.33
C GLY A 635 5.13 22.90 20.98
N GLY A 636 5.16 22.95 22.32
CA GLY A 636 6.06 23.84 23.08
C GLY A 636 7.54 23.43 23.01
N GLY A 637 7.83 22.35 22.29
CA GLY A 637 9.06 21.55 22.32
C GLY A 637 9.02 20.41 23.34
N ASP A 638 7.95 20.29 24.12
CA ASP A 638 7.77 19.31 25.19
C ASP A 638 7.15 17.98 24.73
N VAL A 639 6.52 17.96 23.56
CA VAL A 639 6.04 16.75 22.90
C VAL A 639 7.22 16.09 22.18
N VAL A 640 7.75 15.01 22.75
CA VAL A 640 8.91 14.28 22.22
C VAL A 640 8.44 12.92 21.70
N PRO A 641 8.76 12.57 20.44
CA PRO A 641 8.47 11.26 19.85
C PRO A 641 8.83 10.08 20.76
N GLY A 642 8.04 9.01 20.63
CA GLY A 642 8.11 7.80 21.45
C GLY A 642 7.51 8.01 22.85
N TYR A 643 8.06 8.94 23.62
CA TYR A 643 7.56 9.25 24.97
C TYR A 643 6.15 9.85 24.97
N ALA A 644 5.87 10.71 23.99
CA ALA A 644 4.54 11.28 23.81
C ALA A 644 3.56 10.28 23.21
N ASN A 645 4.01 9.32 22.40
CA ASN A 645 3.15 8.24 21.87
C ASN A 645 2.63 7.35 23.01
N GLN A 646 3.51 6.99 23.95
CA GLN A 646 3.12 6.31 25.19
C GLN A 646 2.15 7.15 26.03
N ARG A 647 2.34 8.48 26.08
CA ARG A 647 1.43 9.41 26.77
C ARG A 647 0.08 9.52 26.06
N ALA A 648 0.02 9.41 24.73
CA ALA A 648 -1.22 9.47 23.96
C ALA A 648 -2.17 8.34 24.37
N LEU A 649 -1.68 7.11 24.54
CA LEU A 649 -2.47 5.99 25.07
C LEU A 649 -3.06 6.29 26.46
N GLN A 650 -2.25 6.88 27.35
CA GLN A 650 -2.73 7.30 28.67
C GLN A 650 -3.82 8.39 28.58
N LEU A 651 -3.70 9.31 27.62
CA LEU A 651 -4.68 10.38 27.38
C LEU A 651 -5.98 9.86 26.78
N LEU A 652 -5.91 8.85 25.92
CA LEU A 652 -7.07 8.14 25.37
C LEU A 652 -7.83 7.38 26.49
N VAL A 653 -7.13 6.85 27.50
CA VAL A 653 -7.81 6.33 28.69
C VAL A 653 -8.36 7.45 29.56
N GLU A 654 -7.60 8.55 29.73
CA GLU A 654 -8.01 9.71 30.53
C GLU A 654 -9.28 10.38 30.00
N LEU A 655 -9.49 10.41 28.67
CA LEU A 655 -10.71 10.96 28.05
C LEU A 655 -11.95 10.07 28.28
N GLY A 656 -11.76 8.81 28.68
CA GLY A 656 -12.84 7.90 29.08
C GLY A 656 -12.94 6.60 28.28
N LEU A 657 -11.95 6.25 27.45
CA LEU A 657 -11.89 4.93 26.80
C LEU A 657 -11.34 3.86 27.77
N THR A 658 -11.67 2.59 27.53
CA THR A 658 -10.91 1.50 28.15
C THR A 658 -9.50 1.43 27.57
N VAL A 659 -8.61 0.66 28.21
CA VAL A 659 -7.26 0.42 27.70
C VAL A 659 -7.30 -0.24 26.32
N GLU A 660 -8.19 -1.21 26.12
CA GLU A 660 -8.35 -1.94 24.86
C GLU A 660 -8.87 -1.03 23.74
N GLN A 661 -9.82 -0.14 24.04
CA GLN A 661 -10.30 0.89 23.11
C GLN A 661 -9.24 1.95 22.79
N ALA A 662 -8.43 2.34 23.78
CA ALA A 662 -7.30 3.25 23.54
C ALA A 662 -6.25 2.62 22.61
N VAL A 663 -5.99 1.31 22.74
CA VAL A 663 -5.12 0.57 21.82
C VAL A 663 -5.76 0.49 20.43
N GLU A 664 -7.04 0.14 20.32
CA GLU A 664 -7.78 0.12 19.04
C GLU A 664 -7.65 1.44 18.26
N VAL A 665 -7.88 2.57 18.93
CA VAL A 665 -7.75 3.92 18.34
C VAL A 665 -6.31 4.22 17.86
N ALA A 666 -5.31 3.67 18.56
CA ALA A 666 -3.89 3.87 18.25
C ALA A 666 -3.27 2.76 17.40
N THR A 667 -4.05 1.76 16.97
CA THR A 667 -3.59 0.64 16.13
C THR A 667 -4.56 0.41 14.97
N ARG A 668 -5.66 -0.34 15.17
CA ARG A 668 -6.57 -0.78 14.12
C ARG A 668 -7.18 0.39 13.36
N ASN A 669 -7.69 1.41 14.06
CA ASN A 669 -8.33 2.54 13.38
C ASN A 669 -7.35 3.29 12.47
N GLY A 670 -6.08 3.39 12.89
CA GLY A 670 -5.02 3.96 12.07
C GLY A 670 -4.70 3.10 10.85
N ALA A 671 -4.63 1.77 11.03
CA ALA A 671 -4.38 0.83 9.94
C ALA A 671 -5.53 0.82 8.91
N GLU A 672 -6.77 0.80 9.36
CA GLU A 672 -7.95 0.88 8.50
C GLU A 672 -7.99 2.21 7.73
N TYR A 673 -7.69 3.32 8.39
CA TYR A 673 -7.60 4.63 7.73
C TYR A 673 -6.51 4.67 6.65
N LEU A 674 -5.37 4.01 6.88
CA LEU A 674 -4.30 3.89 5.89
C LEU A 674 -4.56 2.80 4.83
N GLU A 675 -5.69 2.11 4.88
CA GLU A 675 -6.02 0.99 3.99
C GLU A 675 -5.03 -0.20 4.11
N SER A 676 -4.45 -0.38 5.30
CA SER A 676 -3.51 -1.45 5.65
C SER A 676 -4.06 -2.38 6.75
N GLY A 677 -5.35 -2.30 7.06
CA GLY A 677 -6.01 -3.06 8.13
C GLY A 677 -6.11 -4.57 7.88
N ASP A 678 -5.83 -5.03 6.66
CA ASP A 678 -5.70 -6.45 6.30
C ASP A 678 -4.31 -7.02 6.61
N ARG A 679 -3.39 -6.17 7.05
CA ARG A 679 -1.98 -6.51 7.27
C ARG A 679 -1.46 -6.13 8.66
N ILE A 680 -1.85 -4.98 9.20
CA ILE A 680 -1.35 -4.45 10.48
C ILE A 680 -2.50 -3.94 11.37
N GLY A 681 -2.18 -3.62 12.62
CA GLY A 681 -3.10 -2.95 13.56
C GLY A 681 -3.85 -3.88 14.52
N THR A 682 -3.83 -5.20 14.26
CA THR A 682 -4.34 -6.24 15.18
C THR A 682 -3.36 -7.40 15.34
N VAL A 683 -3.49 -8.17 16.43
CA VAL A 683 -2.73 -9.41 16.65
C VAL A 683 -3.58 -10.61 16.22
N GLU A 684 -3.60 -10.88 14.92
CA GLU A 684 -4.40 -11.95 14.31
C GLU A 684 -3.54 -12.80 13.36
N VAL A 685 -3.98 -14.04 13.12
CA VAL A 685 -3.25 -14.94 12.21
C VAL A 685 -3.27 -14.39 10.78
N GLY A 686 -2.11 -14.35 10.15
CA GLY A 686 -1.93 -13.80 8.79
C GLY A 686 -1.48 -12.35 8.77
N MET A 687 -1.61 -11.62 9.88
CA MET A 687 -1.13 -10.25 10.01
C MET A 687 0.40 -10.21 10.13
N ASP A 688 0.97 -9.06 9.76
CA ASP A 688 2.37 -8.74 9.94
C ASP A 688 2.70 -8.68 11.43
N ALA A 689 3.88 -9.17 11.81
CA ALA A 689 4.33 -9.21 13.19
C ALA A 689 4.91 -7.87 13.64
N ASP A 690 4.06 -6.86 13.59
CA ASP A 690 4.25 -5.53 14.17
C ASP A 690 3.65 -5.53 15.58
N LEU A 691 4.50 -5.67 16.60
CA LEU A 691 4.08 -5.97 17.97
C LEU A 691 4.87 -5.17 19.00
N VAL A 692 4.27 -4.91 20.15
CA VAL A 692 4.93 -4.29 21.31
C VAL A 692 4.78 -5.18 22.52
N LEU A 693 5.90 -5.54 23.14
CA LEU A 693 5.94 -6.25 24.42
C LEU A 693 6.37 -5.28 25.52
N MET A 694 5.58 -5.20 26.59
CA MET A 694 5.81 -4.28 27.71
C MET A 694 5.69 -4.97 29.07
N ARG A 695 6.44 -4.46 30.05
CA ARG A 695 6.39 -4.99 31.43
C ARG A 695 5.18 -4.48 32.20
N GLY A 696 4.44 -5.42 32.79
CA GLY A 696 3.22 -5.15 33.55
C GLY A 696 1.98 -5.11 32.66
N ASP A 697 0.88 -4.65 33.25
CA ASP A 697 -0.44 -4.65 32.63
C ASP A 697 -1.06 -3.25 32.66
N PRO A 698 -1.27 -2.59 31.49
CA PRO A 698 -1.81 -1.25 31.41
C PRO A 698 -3.25 -1.13 31.96
N ARG A 699 -3.99 -2.23 32.08
CA ARG A 699 -5.33 -2.26 32.70
C ARG A 699 -5.30 -1.97 34.19
N ASN A 700 -4.16 -2.25 34.84
CA ASN A 700 -3.94 -2.06 36.27
C ASN A 700 -3.01 -0.87 36.58
N ASP A 701 -2.09 -0.54 35.68
CA ASP A 701 -1.14 0.56 35.80
C ASP A 701 -0.82 1.16 34.44
N LEU A 702 -1.36 2.35 34.16
CA LEU A 702 -1.16 3.05 32.88
C LEU A 702 0.31 3.41 32.60
N ASP A 703 1.20 3.43 33.60
CA ASP A 703 2.63 3.59 33.35
C ASP A 703 3.29 2.34 32.75
N ALA A 704 2.56 1.22 32.59
CA ALA A 704 3.00 0.07 31.80
C ALA A 704 3.33 0.45 30.35
N PHE A 705 2.60 1.40 29.76
CA PHE A 705 2.91 1.93 28.43
C PHE A 705 4.32 2.54 28.34
N ARG A 706 4.91 2.99 29.46
CA ARG A 706 6.28 3.53 29.49
C ARG A 706 7.36 2.46 29.63
N ARG A 707 6.97 1.20 29.77
CA ARG A 707 7.87 0.06 30.04
C ARG A 707 7.86 -0.94 28.89
N MET A 708 7.71 -0.43 27.66
CA MET A 708 7.93 -1.20 26.43
C MET A 708 9.39 -1.66 26.39
N THR A 709 9.60 -2.95 26.16
CA THR A 709 10.94 -3.55 26.17
C THR A 709 11.36 -4.03 24.79
N LEU A 710 10.42 -4.58 24.03
CA LEU A 710 10.66 -5.04 22.66
C LEU A 710 9.60 -4.45 21.74
N VAL A 711 10.04 -4.00 20.58
CA VAL A 711 9.17 -3.57 19.49
C VAL A 711 9.52 -4.43 18.29
N PHE A 712 8.59 -5.26 17.86
CA PHE A 712 8.70 -6.01 16.64
C PHE A 712 8.19 -5.14 15.50
N LYS A 713 9.00 -5.05 14.45
CA LYS A 713 8.61 -4.49 13.17
C LYS A 713 8.97 -5.53 12.12
N HIS A 714 8.02 -5.98 11.33
CA HIS A 714 8.24 -7.03 10.32
C HIS A 714 8.78 -8.33 10.91
N GLY A 715 8.38 -8.63 12.15
CA GLY A 715 8.85 -9.80 12.91
C GLY A 715 10.27 -9.69 13.48
N VAL A 716 11.00 -8.60 13.24
CA VAL A 716 12.32 -8.36 13.85
C VAL A 716 12.15 -7.61 15.17
N GLY A 717 12.67 -8.18 16.26
CA GLY A 717 12.54 -7.57 17.60
C GLY A 717 13.66 -6.59 17.92
N TYR A 718 13.31 -5.30 17.99
CA TYR A 718 14.18 -4.19 18.38
C TYR A 718 14.14 -3.95 19.89
N ASP A 719 15.28 -3.56 20.45
CA ASP A 719 15.45 -3.18 21.85
C ASP A 719 15.05 -1.70 22.04
N SER A 720 13.91 -1.48 22.69
CA SER A 720 13.33 -0.14 22.90
C SER A 720 14.26 0.78 23.70
N GLU A 721 14.94 0.25 24.73
CA GLU A 721 15.80 1.04 25.61
C GLU A 721 17.06 1.51 24.85
N LYS A 722 17.69 0.62 24.07
CA LYS A 722 18.83 1.00 23.22
C LYS A 722 18.48 2.07 22.20
N LEU A 723 17.27 2.03 21.65
CA LEU A 723 16.80 3.04 20.71
C LEU A 723 16.64 4.40 21.38
N PHE A 724 15.98 4.46 22.54
CA PHE A 724 15.89 5.70 23.32
C PHE A 724 17.26 6.26 23.71
N ASP A 725 18.19 5.39 24.10
CA ASP A 725 19.55 5.79 24.49
C ASP A 725 20.36 6.37 23.33
N SER A 726 20.15 5.90 22.11
CA SER A 726 20.91 6.28 20.92
C SER A 726 20.77 7.76 20.51
N VAL A 727 19.74 8.43 21.01
CA VAL A 727 19.30 9.77 20.60
C VAL A 727 19.25 10.77 21.76
N LYS A 728 19.84 10.41 22.91
CA LYS A 728 20.01 11.33 24.04
C LYS A 728 20.75 12.60 23.63
N GLY A 729 20.11 13.75 23.80
CA GLY A 729 20.63 15.06 23.42
C GLY A 729 20.61 15.37 21.91
N TRP A 730 19.87 14.62 21.10
CA TRP A 730 19.79 14.84 19.64
C TRP A 730 18.50 15.51 19.17
N VAL A 731 17.45 15.59 19.99
CA VAL A 731 16.18 16.22 19.59
C VAL A 731 16.34 17.73 19.46
N GLY A 732 16.02 18.23 18.26
CA GLY A 732 16.15 19.60 17.81
C GLY A 732 17.45 19.90 17.07
N VAL A 733 18.39 18.95 16.95
CA VAL A 733 19.64 19.13 16.19
C VAL A 733 19.28 19.51 14.75
N ARG A 734 20.09 20.38 14.17
CA ARG A 734 20.02 20.78 12.76
C ARG A 734 21.24 20.26 12.05
#